data_AF-A0A255R2L9-F1
#
_entry.id   AF-A0A255R2L9-F1
#
_cell.length_a   1.000
_cell.length_b   1.000
_cell.length_c   1.000
_cell.angle_alpha   90.00
_cell.angle_beta   90.00
_cell.angle_gamma   90.00
#
_symmetry.space_group_name_H-M   'P 1'
#
loop_
_entity.id
_entity.type
_entity.pdbx_description
1 polymer ?
#
loop_
_entity_poly.entity_id
_entity_poly.type
_entity_poly.pdbx_seq_one_letter_code
_entity_poly.pdbx_strand_id
1 'polypeptide(L)'
;MRKNELSAFSMIVAAFVLGSITAAATSGCKPPTAVPRAASDNATSDNATAQSDVAASENVTGDNITTVSATASETPIAAATEPAASEPEATIAAKPADESAKPAEDTATTLVSEASSPEDVLSSGGDWPQWGGSRFKNNTPGVTGLPQEWNIGKFDRRSGEWDKSKAENIAWYANLGSQTYGNPVVADGQVYVGTNNGAGHLKRYPPQVDLGCLLAFSEKDGSFLWQHSSEKLITGRVHDWPLQGICCAPLVEGKRLWFVTNRGEVRCLDTEGYYDGEDDGPVTAETARITDIALASDAGKAAMAGLGEGTLSDSVLEALENAGETSEGDVTVETVTAGSAWTATGNFNGVDRTLSIKKAGPNVSIFKKLGIHDKRDADTIWIFNMMDQLNTSQHNMCSCSVTSYGDYLFVNTSNGLDESHINLPSPDAPTFICLNKNTGELLWQDSSPGTNILHGQWSSPAVAVLGGVPQVLFAGGDGWLYSFKADGGQDGKGELLWKFDANPKESKWVLGGEGTRNNIIATPVIYNDLVYVAVGQDPEHGEGEGHFWCIDPTKRGNVSPQLAMKVEGEGRVEIPHKRIQAVEAEKGEIAVDNPNSAALWHYSMSDINEDGEIDFEEEMHRTIGTAAIKDDLIYVTDFSGLLHCLDARGENGQAKVYFTYDMLAQSWGSPLIADGHVYVGDEDGDVAVFQFGSQYNEPMDEINMGSSVYSTPIAANGRIYISTKDKLFAIEAEEK
;
A
#
# COMPACT_ATOMS: atom_id res chain seq x y z
N MET A 1 -20.81 35.30 21.76
CA MET A 1 -20.37 34.26 22.73
C MET A 1 -19.65 33.18 21.94
N ARG A 2 -18.45 32.76 22.35
CA ARG A 2 -17.74 31.57 21.84
C ARG A 2 -17.60 30.58 22.99
N LYS A 3 -17.68 29.29 22.71
CA LYS A 3 -16.95 28.25 23.45
C LYS A 3 -16.94 26.92 22.67
N ASN A 4 -15.75 26.32 22.62
CA ASN A 4 -15.48 24.91 22.36
C ASN A 4 -15.78 24.36 20.95
N GLU A 5 -14.91 24.71 20.00
CA GLU A 5 -14.47 23.76 18.98
C GLU A 5 -13.01 23.40 19.30
N LEU A 6 -12.70 22.10 19.44
CA LEU A 6 -11.33 21.61 19.34
C LEU A 6 -11.13 21.16 17.89
N SER A 7 -10.10 21.70 17.23
CA SER A 7 -9.68 21.24 15.91
C SER A 7 -8.98 19.90 16.02
N ALA A 8 -9.13 19.02 15.02
CA ALA A 8 -8.36 17.78 14.90
C ALA A 8 -6.83 18.02 14.96
N PHE A 9 -6.37 19.19 14.52
CA PHE A 9 -4.97 19.64 14.63
C PHE A 9 -4.46 19.63 16.08
N SER A 10 -5.34 19.86 17.06
CA SER A 10 -4.99 19.83 18.49
C SER A 10 -4.84 18.41 19.07
N MET A 11 -5.38 17.38 18.43
CA MET A 11 -5.18 15.99 18.87
C MET A 11 -3.89 15.37 18.33
N ILE A 12 -3.47 15.73 17.11
CA ILE A 12 -2.19 15.27 16.53
C ILE A 12 -1.01 15.93 17.25
N VAL A 13 -1.04 17.25 17.46
CA VAL A 13 0.00 17.96 18.22
C VAL A 13 0.07 17.49 19.68
N ALA A 14 -1.06 17.06 20.28
CA ALA A 14 -1.05 16.49 21.63
C ALA A 14 -0.32 15.15 21.71
N ALA A 15 -0.37 14.30 20.67
CA ALA A 15 0.36 13.03 20.62
C ALA A 15 1.89 13.28 20.56
N PHE A 16 2.34 14.14 19.64
CA PHE A 16 3.75 14.51 19.52
C PHE A 16 4.30 15.16 20.80
N VAL A 17 3.56 16.09 21.42
CA VAL A 17 4.04 16.80 22.63
C VAL A 17 4.00 15.93 23.89
N LEU A 18 3.08 14.96 24.01
CA LEU A 18 3.02 14.07 25.18
C LEU A 18 4.00 12.90 25.12
N GLY A 19 4.44 12.48 23.93
CA GLY A 19 5.56 11.54 23.79
C GLY A 19 6.88 12.10 24.34
N SER A 20 7.15 13.38 24.10
CA SER A 20 8.45 14.00 24.43
C SER A 20 8.62 14.52 25.87
N ILE A 21 7.57 14.55 26.70
CA ILE A 21 7.61 15.21 28.03
C ILE A 21 7.81 14.22 29.20
N THR A 22 7.97 12.92 28.94
CA THR A 22 8.22 11.92 30.01
C THR A 22 9.72 11.64 30.28
N ALA A 23 10.64 12.43 29.70
CA ALA A 23 12.09 12.24 29.84
C ALA A 23 12.90 13.49 30.25
N ALA A 24 12.29 14.52 30.85
CA ALA A 24 13.03 15.74 31.23
C ALA A 24 12.49 16.53 32.44
N ALA A 25 12.58 15.99 33.67
CA ALA A 25 12.76 16.79 34.90
C ALA A 25 12.95 15.95 36.19
N THR A 26 14.18 15.53 36.52
CA THR A 26 14.80 15.71 37.86
C THR A 26 16.20 15.09 37.95
N SER A 27 17.24 15.80 37.49
CA SER A 27 18.46 16.00 38.29
C SER A 27 19.26 17.16 37.71
N GLY A 28 19.83 18.01 38.57
CA GLY A 28 20.68 19.11 38.14
C GLY A 28 22.15 18.78 38.34
N CYS A 29 22.89 18.58 37.26
CA CYS A 29 24.35 18.68 37.21
C CYS A 29 24.80 19.14 35.81
N LYS A 30 25.91 19.87 35.72
CA LYS A 30 26.40 20.44 34.44
C LYS A 30 26.95 19.35 33.50
N PRO A 31 26.89 19.55 32.17
CA PRO A 31 27.58 18.69 31.21
C PRO A 31 29.11 18.88 31.31
N PRO A 32 29.91 17.81 31.15
CA PRO A 32 31.35 17.91 30.98
C PRO A 32 31.72 18.22 29.52
N THR A 33 32.85 18.89 29.33
CA THR A 33 33.40 19.27 28.01
C THR A 33 33.97 18.06 27.25
N ALA A 34 33.87 18.08 25.92
CA ALA A 34 34.49 17.09 25.06
C ALA A 34 36.03 17.06 25.17
N VAL A 35 36.61 15.87 25.05
CA VAL A 35 38.06 15.61 24.91
C VAL A 35 38.23 14.49 23.88
N PRO A 36 39.19 14.56 22.93
CA PRO A 36 39.27 13.60 21.82
C PRO A 36 39.80 12.24 22.26
N ARG A 37 39.41 11.17 21.54
CA ARG A 37 39.99 9.84 21.71
C ARG A 37 41.29 9.71 20.92
N ALA A 38 42.33 9.24 21.60
CA ALA A 38 43.58 8.77 20.99
C ALA A 38 43.81 7.30 21.35
N ALA A 39 44.65 6.62 20.57
CA ALA A 39 44.67 5.16 20.43
C ALA A 39 45.42 4.36 21.51
N SER A 40 45.34 3.03 21.35
CA SER A 40 46.30 1.96 21.73
C SER A 40 46.12 1.16 23.05
N ASP A 41 46.06 -0.15 22.82
CA ASP A 41 46.84 -1.24 23.44
C ASP A 41 46.69 -1.69 24.92
N ASN A 42 46.18 -2.93 25.03
CA ASN A 42 46.72 -4.09 25.75
C ASN A 42 46.76 -4.23 27.30
N ALA A 43 46.45 -5.48 27.70
CA ALA A 43 46.98 -6.28 28.81
C ALA A 43 46.33 -6.24 30.22
N THR A 44 45.73 -7.40 30.59
CA THR A 44 45.87 -8.18 31.86
C THR A 44 45.81 -7.43 33.23
N SER A 45 45.04 -7.82 34.26
CA SER A 45 44.97 -9.17 34.89
C SER A 45 44.00 -9.22 36.09
N ASP A 46 43.35 -10.38 36.28
CA ASP A 46 43.11 -11.16 37.53
C ASP A 46 42.61 -10.56 38.88
N ASN A 47 41.60 -11.29 39.42
CA ASN A 47 41.36 -11.65 40.84
C ASN A 47 40.97 -10.57 41.90
N ALA A 48 40.25 -10.85 42.98
CA ALA A 48 39.28 -11.92 43.33
C ALA A 48 38.62 -11.64 44.71
N THR A 49 37.51 -12.35 45.00
CA THR A 49 37.00 -12.79 46.33
C THR A 49 36.37 -11.83 47.38
N ALA A 50 35.19 -12.28 47.87
CA ALA A 50 34.65 -12.27 49.26
C ALA A 50 34.20 -10.91 49.88
N GLN A 51 32.93 -10.75 50.32
CA GLN A 51 32.30 -11.18 51.60
C GLN A 51 32.94 -10.54 52.86
N SER A 52 32.21 -10.07 53.90
CA SER A 52 30.78 -10.19 54.29
C SER A 52 30.38 -9.17 55.40
N ASP A 53 29.06 -8.95 55.60
CA ASP A 53 28.32 -8.54 56.82
C ASP A 53 28.75 -7.27 57.62
N VAL A 54 27.88 -6.47 58.28
CA VAL A 54 27.03 -6.78 59.47
C VAL A 54 26.03 -5.63 59.77
N ALA A 55 24.83 -6.00 60.25
CA ALA A 55 23.82 -5.32 61.12
C ALA A 55 24.12 -3.97 61.85
N ALA A 56 23.17 -3.22 62.44
CA ALA A 56 21.69 -3.04 62.40
C ALA A 56 21.28 -1.98 63.46
N SER A 57 20.10 -1.34 63.39
CA SER A 57 19.40 -0.75 64.58
C SER A 57 17.95 -0.27 64.34
N GLU A 58 17.23 -0.02 65.45
CA GLU A 58 15.79 0.28 65.56
C GLU A 58 15.53 1.67 66.25
N ASN A 59 14.31 2.17 66.56
CA ASN A 59 12.93 1.68 66.42
C ASN A 59 11.87 2.84 66.41
N VAL A 60 10.74 2.65 65.71
CA VAL A 60 9.33 3.12 65.94
C VAL A 60 8.99 4.53 66.53
N THR A 61 8.12 5.27 65.81
CA THR A 61 6.83 5.93 66.20
C THR A 61 6.43 6.98 65.14
N GLY A 62 5.18 7.22 64.71
CA GLY A 62 3.89 6.53 64.91
C GLY A 62 2.74 7.20 64.09
N ASP A 63 1.73 6.41 63.71
CA ASP A 63 0.33 6.70 63.32
C ASP A 63 -0.05 7.92 62.43
N ASN A 64 -0.49 7.66 61.19
CA ASN A 64 -1.93 7.60 60.80
C ASN A 64 -2.13 7.63 59.27
N ILE A 65 -2.94 6.70 58.72
CA ILE A 65 -4.07 6.93 57.80
C ILE A 65 -4.73 5.61 57.42
N THR A 66 -6.05 5.65 57.28
CA THR A 66 -6.97 4.49 57.26
C THR A 66 -6.95 3.70 55.94
N THR A 67 -7.04 2.37 56.05
CA THR A 67 -7.28 1.46 54.93
C THR A 67 -8.75 1.37 54.53
N VAL A 68 -9.02 1.14 53.24
CA VAL A 68 -10.20 0.40 52.78
C VAL A 68 -9.72 -0.63 51.75
N SER A 69 -9.95 -1.91 52.03
CA SER A 69 -9.59 -3.03 51.15
C SER A 69 -10.83 -3.60 50.47
N ALA A 70 -10.65 -4.08 49.24
CA ALA A 70 -11.61 -4.94 48.55
C ALA A 70 -10.86 -6.04 47.79
N THR A 71 -10.79 -7.22 48.40
CA THR A 71 -10.29 -8.45 47.78
C THR A 71 -11.31 -8.97 46.77
N ALA A 72 -10.89 -9.23 45.53
CA ALA A 72 -11.67 -10.03 44.59
C ALA A 72 -11.38 -11.53 44.85
N SER A 73 -12.42 -12.35 44.98
CA SER A 73 -12.30 -13.80 45.14
C SER A 73 -12.47 -14.52 43.82
N GLU A 74 -11.59 -15.49 43.54
CA GLU A 74 -11.74 -16.40 42.41
C GLU A 74 -12.98 -17.30 42.57
N THR A 75 -13.73 -17.52 41.49
CA THR A 75 -14.56 -18.72 41.33
C THR A 75 -14.69 -18.99 39.82
N PRO A 76 -14.37 -20.20 39.32
CA PRO A 76 -14.29 -20.46 37.89
C PRO A 76 -15.66 -20.70 37.27
N ILE A 77 -15.88 -20.15 36.06
CA ILE A 77 -17.00 -20.54 35.20
C ILE A 77 -16.49 -21.59 34.22
N ALA A 78 -17.11 -22.77 34.24
CA ALA A 78 -16.74 -23.86 33.36
C ALA A 78 -17.12 -23.57 31.90
N ALA A 79 -16.17 -23.73 30.99
CA ALA A 79 -16.45 -23.71 29.56
C ALA A 79 -17.25 -24.96 29.17
N ALA A 80 -18.44 -24.76 28.59
CA ALA A 80 -19.19 -25.83 27.94
C ALA A 80 -18.76 -25.91 26.47
N THR A 81 -18.00 -26.94 26.14
CA THR A 81 -17.67 -27.29 24.75
C THR A 81 -18.85 -27.95 24.05
N GLU A 82 -19.32 -27.35 22.96
CA GLU A 82 -19.92 -28.09 21.83
C GLU A 82 -19.15 -27.73 20.55
N PRO A 83 -19.05 -28.67 19.58
CA PRO A 83 -18.02 -28.61 18.55
C PRO A 83 -18.30 -27.57 17.46
N ALA A 84 -17.21 -27.06 16.87
CA ALA A 84 -17.26 -26.14 15.73
C ALA A 84 -18.09 -26.72 14.57
N ALA A 85 -18.93 -25.86 13.97
CA ALA A 85 -19.44 -26.11 12.63
C ALA A 85 -18.26 -26.06 11.64
N SER A 86 -18.30 -26.91 10.63
CA SER A 86 -17.24 -27.07 9.64
C SER A 86 -16.92 -25.77 8.89
N GLU A 87 -15.63 -25.52 8.73
CA GLU A 87 -15.04 -24.43 7.95
C GLU A 87 -15.51 -24.45 6.49
N PRO A 88 -15.68 -23.29 5.84
CA PRO A 88 -15.72 -23.20 4.38
C PRO A 88 -14.28 -23.25 3.85
N GLU A 89 -13.83 -24.42 3.37
CA GLU A 89 -12.66 -24.48 2.50
C GLU A 89 -12.99 -23.74 1.18
N ALA A 90 -12.13 -22.81 0.76
CA ALA A 90 -12.22 -22.20 -0.56
C ALA A 90 -12.03 -23.29 -1.63
N THR A 91 -13.08 -23.62 -2.37
CA THR A 91 -13.01 -24.67 -3.40
C THR A 91 -12.30 -24.13 -4.64
N ILE A 92 -11.03 -24.52 -4.81
CA ILE A 92 -10.31 -24.42 -6.09
C ILE A 92 -11.17 -25.08 -7.16
N ALA A 93 -11.44 -24.36 -8.25
CA ALA A 93 -12.30 -24.85 -9.31
C ALA A 93 -11.67 -26.07 -10.01
N ALA A 94 -12.50 -27.06 -10.33
CA ALA A 94 -12.05 -28.22 -11.09
C ALA A 94 -11.77 -27.82 -12.55
N LYS A 95 -10.59 -28.23 -13.04
CA LYS A 95 -10.08 -27.98 -14.40
C LYS A 95 -11.17 -28.01 -15.49
N PRO A 96 -11.22 -27.03 -16.42
CA PRO A 96 -12.18 -27.02 -17.52
C PRO A 96 -12.15 -28.31 -18.34
N ALA A 97 -13.34 -28.80 -18.69
CA ALA A 97 -13.51 -29.93 -19.61
C ALA A 97 -13.39 -29.48 -21.08
N ASP A 98 -13.04 -30.41 -21.97
CA ASP A 98 -12.69 -30.19 -23.39
C ASP A 98 -13.63 -29.25 -24.18
N GLU A 99 -12.99 -28.44 -25.05
CA GLU A 99 -13.62 -27.56 -26.03
C GLU A 99 -14.64 -28.28 -26.93
N SER A 100 -15.95 -28.06 -26.72
CA SER A 100 -16.96 -28.39 -27.74
C SER A 100 -18.31 -27.67 -27.57
N ALA A 101 -18.30 -26.35 -27.40
CA ALA A 101 -19.48 -25.50 -27.59
C ALA A 101 -19.17 -24.36 -28.57
N LYS A 102 -20.07 -24.10 -29.53
CA LYS A 102 -19.94 -22.98 -30.47
C LYS A 102 -20.45 -21.68 -29.84
N PRO A 103 -19.89 -20.51 -30.20
CA PRO A 103 -20.11 -19.27 -29.47
C PRO A 103 -21.50 -18.68 -29.71
N ALA A 104 -22.06 -18.08 -28.66
CA ALA A 104 -22.87 -16.89 -28.78
C ALA A 104 -21.92 -15.68 -28.76
N GLU A 105 -22.28 -14.58 -29.44
CA GLU A 105 -21.57 -13.32 -29.31
C GLU A 105 -21.90 -12.73 -27.94
N ASP A 106 -20.90 -12.68 -27.05
CA ASP A 106 -21.00 -12.29 -25.66
C ASP A 106 -19.88 -11.28 -25.38
N THR A 107 -20.19 -9.98 -25.53
CA THR A 107 -19.20 -8.90 -25.51
C THR A 107 -18.56 -8.72 -24.14
N ALA A 108 -19.31 -8.99 -23.07
CA ALA A 108 -18.87 -8.95 -21.68
C ALA A 108 -17.79 -10.00 -21.34
N THR A 109 -17.68 -11.12 -22.08
CA THR A 109 -16.70 -12.19 -21.84
C THR A 109 -15.51 -12.18 -22.81
N THR A 110 -15.34 -11.10 -23.58
CA THR A 110 -14.18 -10.92 -24.47
C THR A 110 -12.87 -11.14 -23.72
N LEU A 111 -12.03 -12.07 -24.19
CA LEU A 111 -10.70 -12.29 -23.63
C LEU A 111 -9.84 -11.06 -23.92
N VAL A 112 -9.30 -10.44 -22.87
CA VAL A 112 -8.38 -9.31 -23.04
C VAL A 112 -6.98 -9.87 -23.30
N SER A 113 -6.48 -9.71 -24.52
CA SER A 113 -5.06 -9.92 -24.81
C SER A 113 -4.22 -8.88 -24.07
N GLU A 114 -3.04 -9.27 -23.59
CA GLU A 114 -2.04 -8.32 -23.11
C GLU A 114 -1.80 -7.24 -24.18
N ALA A 115 -1.93 -5.96 -23.80
CA ALA A 115 -2.10 -4.87 -24.75
C ALA A 115 -0.85 -4.55 -25.57
N SER A 116 0.34 -4.63 -24.93
CA SER A 116 1.65 -4.31 -25.51
C SER A 116 2.75 -5.08 -24.79
N SER A 117 3.90 -5.30 -25.43
CA SER A 117 5.07 -5.83 -24.72
C SER A 117 5.62 -4.79 -23.73
N PRO A 118 6.31 -5.20 -22.65
CA PRO A 118 6.97 -4.27 -21.74
C PRO A 118 7.92 -3.30 -22.47
N GLU A 119 8.68 -3.80 -23.45
CA GLU A 119 9.64 -3.03 -24.23
C GLU A 119 8.94 -1.99 -25.12
N ASP A 120 7.79 -2.33 -25.71
CA ASP A 120 6.97 -1.39 -26.50
C ASP A 120 6.42 -0.27 -25.61
N VAL A 121 5.90 -0.59 -24.42
CA VAL A 121 5.40 0.43 -23.46
C VAL A 121 6.53 1.35 -23.02
N LEU A 122 7.64 0.78 -22.54
CA LEU A 122 8.81 1.54 -22.07
C LEU A 122 9.42 2.45 -23.15
N SER A 123 9.35 2.06 -24.44
CA SER A 123 9.96 2.83 -25.54
C SER A 123 9.01 3.77 -26.29
N SER A 124 7.69 3.58 -26.20
CA SER A 124 6.71 4.35 -26.99
C SER A 124 6.56 5.82 -26.57
N GLY A 125 6.71 6.12 -25.28
CA GLY A 125 6.32 7.41 -24.70
C GLY A 125 4.80 7.67 -24.73
N GLY A 126 3.99 6.63 -24.96
CA GLY A 126 2.54 6.70 -24.98
C GLY A 126 1.93 6.49 -23.59
N ASP A 127 0.87 5.68 -23.54
CA ASP A 127 0.17 5.28 -22.31
C ASP A 127 1.09 4.59 -21.29
N TRP A 128 0.73 4.72 -20.01
CA TRP A 128 1.43 4.16 -18.85
C TRP A 128 0.45 3.33 -18.01
N PRO A 129 0.09 2.11 -18.48
CA PRO A 129 -1.14 1.42 -18.09
C PRO A 129 -1.09 0.67 -16.74
N GLN A 130 0.02 0.70 -16.02
CA GLN A 130 0.13 0.12 -14.68
C GLN A 130 1.27 0.75 -13.89
N TRP A 131 1.41 0.37 -12.61
CA TRP A 131 2.58 0.75 -11.82
C TRP A 131 3.89 0.36 -12.51
N GLY A 132 4.80 1.33 -12.71
CA GLY A 132 6.05 1.15 -13.48
C GLY A 132 5.85 0.85 -14.97
N GLY A 133 4.70 1.23 -15.54
CA GLY A 133 4.33 1.14 -16.96
C GLY A 133 4.04 -0.26 -17.47
N SER A 134 4.81 -1.25 -17.03
CA SER A 134 4.73 -2.64 -17.47
C SER A 134 4.93 -3.61 -16.31
N ARG A 135 4.73 -4.90 -16.57
CA ARG A 135 5.04 -5.99 -15.62
C ARG A 135 6.51 -6.06 -15.17
N PHE A 136 7.43 -5.31 -15.79
CA PHE A 136 8.82 -5.16 -15.32
C PHE A 136 8.97 -4.16 -14.16
N LYS A 137 7.94 -3.33 -13.91
CA LYS A 137 7.85 -2.37 -12.80
C LYS A 137 8.97 -1.31 -12.76
N ASN A 138 9.59 -1.01 -13.90
CA ASN A 138 10.70 -0.06 -14.04
C ASN A 138 10.19 1.31 -14.53
N ASN A 139 10.31 2.36 -13.72
CA ASN A 139 9.68 3.66 -14.00
C ASN A 139 10.47 4.55 -14.99
N THR A 140 10.61 4.08 -16.24
CA THR A 140 11.51 4.65 -17.26
C THR A 140 10.82 4.95 -18.61
N PRO A 141 9.71 5.70 -18.64
CA PRO A 141 8.93 5.94 -19.86
C PRO A 141 9.73 6.69 -20.93
N GLY A 142 9.64 6.23 -22.17
CA GLY A 142 10.24 6.84 -23.38
C GLY A 142 9.62 8.18 -23.82
N VAL A 143 8.97 8.90 -22.91
CA VAL A 143 8.35 10.21 -23.19
C VAL A 143 9.44 11.25 -23.46
N THR A 144 9.16 12.16 -24.39
CA THR A 144 10.04 13.27 -24.78
C THR A 144 9.25 14.57 -24.93
N GLY A 145 9.92 15.72 -24.81
CA GLY A 145 9.28 17.03 -24.86
C GLY A 145 8.69 17.48 -23.52
N LEU A 146 9.18 16.93 -22.41
CA LEU A 146 8.70 17.25 -21.07
C LEU A 146 9.20 18.63 -20.63
N PRO A 147 8.41 19.37 -19.83
CA PRO A 147 8.89 20.60 -19.19
C PRO A 147 9.97 20.27 -18.15
N GLN A 148 11.03 21.08 -18.12
CA GLN A 148 12.13 20.97 -17.15
C GLN A 148 11.86 21.78 -15.88
N GLU A 149 11.09 22.86 -16.01
CA GLU A 149 10.66 23.76 -14.94
C GLU A 149 9.13 23.93 -15.07
N TRP A 150 8.41 24.08 -13.96
CA TRP A 150 6.98 24.43 -13.97
C TRP A 150 6.62 25.22 -12.71
N ASN A 151 5.44 25.84 -12.73
CA ASN A 151 4.92 26.53 -11.55
C ASN A 151 3.45 26.18 -11.36
N ILE A 152 3.08 25.64 -10.19
CA ILE A 152 1.69 25.30 -9.87
C ILE A 152 0.81 26.53 -9.56
N GLY A 153 1.36 27.75 -9.59
CA GLY A 153 0.65 28.95 -9.16
C GLY A 153 0.43 28.97 -7.64
N LYS A 154 -0.77 29.34 -7.19
CA LYS A 154 -1.15 29.29 -5.77
C LYS A 154 -2.59 28.80 -5.58
N PHE A 155 -2.83 28.13 -4.46
CA PHE A 155 -4.17 27.75 -4.02
C PHE A 155 -4.55 28.51 -2.75
N ASP A 156 -5.75 29.07 -2.68
CA ASP A 156 -6.26 29.61 -1.42
C ASP A 156 -6.53 28.47 -0.43
N ARG A 157 -5.88 28.54 0.74
CA ARG A 157 -5.93 27.48 1.78
C ARG A 157 -7.33 27.26 2.39
N ARG A 158 -8.33 28.07 2.05
CA ARG A 158 -9.70 27.99 2.60
C ARG A 158 -10.75 27.73 1.53
N SER A 159 -10.68 28.35 0.36
CA SER A 159 -11.62 28.10 -0.74
C SER A 159 -11.15 27.02 -1.72
N GLY A 160 -9.84 26.71 -1.76
CA GLY A 160 -9.25 25.84 -2.76
C GLY A 160 -9.17 26.48 -4.16
N GLU A 161 -9.52 27.76 -4.30
CA GLU A 161 -9.46 28.48 -5.57
C GLU A 161 -8.02 28.63 -6.06
N TRP A 162 -7.82 28.39 -7.36
CA TRP A 162 -6.52 28.44 -8.01
C TRP A 162 -6.21 29.83 -8.57
N ASP A 163 -5.24 30.51 -7.96
CA ASP A 163 -4.57 31.68 -8.53
C ASP A 163 -3.48 31.21 -9.51
N LYS A 164 -3.91 31.02 -10.76
CA LYS A 164 -3.04 30.68 -11.89
C LYS A 164 -2.27 31.84 -12.49
N SER A 165 -2.24 33.03 -11.85
CA SER A 165 -1.56 34.21 -12.42
C SER A 165 -0.04 34.07 -12.55
N LYS A 166 0.53 33.04 -11.93
CA LYS A 166 1.93 32.62 -12.02
C LYS A 166 2.09 31.13 -12.38
N ALA A 167 1.01 30.46 -12.78
CA ALA A 167 1.13 29.07 -13.19
C ALA A 167 1.80 29.00 -14.57
N GLU A 168 2.73 28.08 -14.72
CA GLU A 168 3.55 27.89 -15.94
C GLU A 168 3.69 26.38 -16.18
N ASN A 169 3.49 25.93 -17.42
CA ASN A 169 3.56 24.51 -17.83
C ASN A 169 2.57 23.56 -17.12
N ILE A 170 1.43 24.07 -16.64
CA ILE A 170 0.34 23.26 -16.07
C ILE A 170 -0.79 23.12 -17.08
N ALA A 171 -0.99 21.91 -17.62
CA ALA A 171 -2.12 21.62 -18.52
C ALA A 171 -3.45 21.67 -17.76
N TRP A 172 -3.52 20.99 -16.61
CA TRP A 172 -4.66 20.98 -15.70
C TRP A 172 -4.30 20.44 -14.32
N TYR A 173 -5.20 20.61 -13.36
CA TYR A 173 -5.18 19.89 -12.09
C TYR A 173 -6.58 19.34 -11.77
N ALA A 174 -6.65 18.25 -11.02
CA ALA A 174 -7.86 17.67 -10.48
C ALA A 174 -7.74 17.51 -8.96
N ASN A 175 -8.85 17.68 -8.21
CA ASN A 175 -8.85 17.44 -6.77
C ASN A 175 -8.98 15.93 -6.48
N LEU A 176 -8.17 15.45 -5.56
CA LEU A 176 -8.17 14.08 -5.03
C LEU A 176 -8.76 14.06 -3.62
N GLY A 177 -8.52 12.97 -2.89
CA GLY A 177 -8.84 12.87 -1.47
C GLY A 177 -8.08 13.85 -0.58
N SER A 178 -8.20 13.67 0.74
CA SER A 178 -7.40 14.39 1.73
C SER A 178 -6.08 13.70 2.08
N GLN A 179 -5.87 12.48 1.55
CA GLN A 179 -4.65 11.67 1.61
C GLN A 179 -4.58 10.82 0.34
N THR A 180 -3.43 10.82 -0.33
CA THR A 180 -3.20 10.06 -1.57
C THR A 180 -1.82 9.42 -1.54
N TYR A 181 -1.79 8.11 -1.84
CA TYR A 181 -0.58 7.30 -1.96
C TYR A 181 -0.63 6.39 -3.20
N GLY A 182 -1.78 6.27 -3.87
CA GLY A 182 -1.89 5.54 -5.13
C GLY A 182 -1.19 6.30 -6.26
N ASN A 183 -0.30 5.60 -6.97
CA ASN A 183 0.42 6.17 -8.11
C ASN A 183 -0.53 6.34 -9.32
N PRO A 184 -0.42 7.43 -10.10
CA PRO A 184 -1.24 7.60 -11.30
C PRO A 184 -0.97 6.52 -12.36
N VAL A 185 -2.02 6.22 -13.14
CA VAL A 185 -1.98 5.32 -14.30
C VAL A 185 -2.68 6.01 -15.45
N VAL A 186 -2.10 5.97 -16.65
CA VAL A 186 -2.62 6.66 -17.84
C VAL A 186 -2.88 5.63 -18.93
N ALA A 187 -4.10 5.58 -19.45
CA ALA A 187 -4.46 4.66 -20.52
C ALA A 187 -5.69 5.16 -21.30
N ASP A 188 -5.65 5.05 -22.63
CA ASP A 188 -6.76 5.33 -23.56
C ASP A 188 -7.47 6.69 -23.32
N GLY A 189 -6.68 7.74 -23.10
CA GLY A 189 -7.20 9.09 -22.86
C GLY A 189 -7.80 9.31 -21.46
N GLN A 190 -7.56 8.42 -20.52
CA GLN A 190 -7.97 8.53 -19.11
C GLN A 190 -6.79 8.44 -18.14
N VAL A 191 -6.94 9.07 -16.96
CA VAL A 191 -5.99 8.99 -15.85
C VAL A 191 -6.69 8.47 -14.60
N TYR A 192 -6.14 7.42 -14.01
CA TYR A 192 -6.68 6.73 -12.84
C TYR A 192 -5.79 6.95 -11.61
N VAL A 193 -6.38 7.27 -10.46
CA VAL A 193 -5.66 7.47 -9.19
C VAL A 193 -6.42 6.87 -8.01
N GLY A 194 -5.72 6.04 -7.22
CA GLY A 194 -6.19 5.55 -5.91
C GLY A 194 -6.03 6.61 -4.82
N THR A 195 -7.11 6.94 -4.11
CA THR A 195 -7.13 7.99 -3.08
C THR A 195 -8.29 7.76 -2.08
N ASN A 196 -8.58 8.72 -1.21
CA ASN A 196 -9.77 8.74 -0.35
C ASN A 196 -10.85 9.71 -0.90
N ASN A 197 -12.01 9.81 -0.24
CA ASN A 197 -13.15 10.62 -0.72
C ASN A 197 -13.10 12.14 -0.36
N GLY A 198 -11.95 12.69 0.05
CA GLY A 198 -11.82 14.10 0.48
C GLY A 198 -12.27 15.17 -0.52
N ALA A 199 -12.27 14.90 -1.83
CA ALA A 199 -12.88 15.78 -2.84
C ALA A 199 -14.42 15.76 -2.82
N GLY A 200 -15.04 14.64 -2.45
CA GLY A 200 -16.48 14.45 -2.48
C GLY A 200 -17.10 14.59 -3.88
N HIS A 201 -16.50 13.95 -4.90
CA HIS A 201 -16.95 14.05 -6.30
C HIS A 201 -18.40 13.59 -6.51
N LEU A 202 -18.91 12.70 -5.66
CA LEU A 202 -20.27 12.16 -5.71
C LEU A 202 -21.12 12.77 -4.60
N LYS A 203 -22.26 13.41 -4.93
CA LYS A 203 -23.14 14.09 -3.95
C LYS A 203 -23.54 13.25 -2.74
N ARG A 204 -23.80 11.95 -2.95
CA ARG A 204 -24.14 10.98 -1.89
C ARG A 204 -22.99 10.70 -0.91
N TYR A 205 -21.76 11.00 -1.32
CA TYR A 205 -20.54 10.83 -0.55
C TYR A 205 -19.83 12.19 -0.41
N PRO A 206 -20.37 13.12 0.39
CA PRO A 206 -19.70 14.39 0.66
C PRO A 206 -18.36 14.15 1.38
N PRO A 207 -17.42 15.12 1.40
CA PRO A 207 -16.04 14.94 1.89
C PRO A 207 -15.85 14.39 3.31
N GLN A 208 -16.90 14.37 4.13
CA GLN A 208 -16.90 13.86 5.50
C GLN A 208 -17.21 12.36 5.57
N VAL A 209 -17.67 11.74 4.48
CA VAL A 209 -17.80 10.29 4.35
C VAL A 209 -16.46 9.74 3.90
N ASP A 210 -15.78 9.03 4.81
CA ASP A 210 -14.49 8.38 4.56
C ASP A 210 -14.69 7.07 3.78
N LEU A 211 -13.95 6.91 2.69
CA LEU A 211 -14.02 5.79 1.73
C LEU A 211 -12.62 5.57 1.13
N GLY A 212 -12.35 4.35 0.65
CA GLY A 212 -11.37 4.14 -0.40
C GLY A 212 -11.99 4.44 -1.77
N CYS A 213 -11.29 5.18 -2.62
CA CYS A 213 -11.73 5.58 -3.95
C CYS A 213 -10.69 5.25 -5.02
N LEU A 214 -11.15 4.78 -6.18
CA LEU A 214 -10.41 4.86 -7.44
C LEU A 214 -11.13 5.90 -8.29
N LEU A 215 -10.42 6.96 -8.68
CA LEU A 215 -10.96 8.06 -9.48
C LEU A 215 -10.48 7.95 -10.91
N ALA A 216 -11.37 8.20 -11.87
CA ALA A 216 -11.04 8.34 -13.29
C ALA A 216 -11.25 9.79 -13.75
N PHE A 217 -10.27 10.32 -14.47
CA PHE A 217 -10.26 11.65 -15.05
C PHE A 217 -9.98 11.59 -16.55
N SER A 218 -10.58 12.51 -17.31
CA SER A 218 -10.22 12.78 -18.70
C SER A 218 -8.77 13.24 -18.76
N GLU A 219 -7.91 12.51 -19.48
CA GLU A 219 -6.52 12.90 -19.68
C GLU A 219 -6.42 14.27 -20.36
N LYS A 220 -7.35 14.57 -21.26
CA LYS A 220 -7.34 15.80 -22.06
C LYS A 220 -7.38 17.07 -21.20
N ASP A 221 -8.20 17.09 -20.15
CA ASP A 221 -8.56 18.32 -19.42
C ASP A 221 -8.77 18.15 -17.90
N GLY A 222 -8.47 16.98 -17.34
CA GLY A 222 -8.60 16.70 -15.91
C GLY A 222 -10.05 16.62 -15.42
N SER A 223 -11.04 16.63 -16.32
CA SER A 223 -12.44 16.56 -15.91
C SER A 223 -12.77 15.18 -15.33
N PHE A 224 -13.44 15.17 -14.17
CA PHE A 224 -13.88 13.96 -13.50
C PHE A 224 -14.84 13.15 -14.39
N LEU A 225 -14.58 11.85 -14.53
CA LEU A 225 -15.38 10.90 -15.30
C LEU A 225 -16.26 10.06 -14.35
N TRP A 226 -15.64 9.20 -13.55
CA TRP A 226 -16.33 8.30 -12.62
C TRP A 226 -15.46 7.96 -11.40
N GLN A 227 -16.08 7.40 -10.37
CA GLN A 227 -15.43 6.98 -9.13
C GLN A 227 -15.95 5.61 -8.69
N HIS A 228 -15.04 4.65 -8.49
CA HIS A 228 -15.32 3.49 -7.64
C HIS A 228 -15.28 3.91 -6.17
N SER A 229 -16.21 3.40 -5.36
CA SER A 229 -16.37 3.79 -3.95
C SER A 229 -16.46 2.56 -3.05
N SER A 230 -15.48 2.36 -2.17
CA SER A 230 -15.47 1.30 -1.16
C SER A 230 -15.61 1.88 0.24
N GLU A 231 -16.68 1.54 0.96
CA GLU A 231 -16.82 1.96 2.35
C GLU A 231 -15.79 1.32 3.27
N LYS A 232 -15.42 2.05 4.32
CA LYS A 232 -14.47 1.60 5.33
C LYS A 232 -14.92 0.31 6.04
N LEU A 233 -13.97 -0.55 6.39
CA LEU A 233 -14.24 -1.74 7.22
C LEU A 233 -14.64 -1.32 8.63
N ILE A 234 -15.68 -1.97 9.19
CA ILE A 234 -16.21 -1.66 10.53
C ILE A 234 -15.21 -1.96 11.67
N THR A 235 -14.20 -2.78 11.39
CA THR A 235 -13.06 -3.05 12.28
C THR A 235 -12.11 -1.85 12.42
N GLY A 236 -12.22 -0.84 11.54
CA GLY A 236 -11.37 0.35 11.56
C GLY A 236 -9.89 0.00 11.51
N ARG A 237 -9.09 0.69 12.33
CA ARG A 237 -7.62 0.69 12.31
C ARG A 237 -6.94 -0.69 12.27
N VAL A 238 -7.58 -1.75 12.77
CA VAL A 238 -7.06 -3.12 12.70
C VAL A 238 -6.80 -3.56 11.25
N HIS A 239 -7.69 -3.19 10.31
CA HIS A 239 -7.62 -3.64 8.92
C HIS A 239 -7.69 -2.50 7.89
N ASP A 240 -8.23 -1.33 8.26
CA ASP A 240 -8.52 -0.23 7.33
C ASP A 240 -8.42 1.12 8.04
N TRP A 241 -7.29 1.79 7.84
CA TRP A 241 -7.00 3.06 8.52
C TRP A 241 -7.94 4.20 8.12
N PRO A 242 -8.44 4.99 9.09
CA PRO A 242 -9.23 6.19 8.81
C PRO A 242 -8.47 7.18 7.92
N LEU A 243 -9.18 7.76 6.95
CA LEU A 243 -8.65 8.66 5.92
C LEU A 243 -7.61 8.05 4.98
N GLN A 244 -7.23 6.78 5.12
CA GLN A 244 -6.31 6.14 4.16
C GLN A 244 -7.04 5.85 2.84
N GLY A 245 -6.46 6.24 1.71
CA GLY A 245 -7.05 5.96 0.40
C GLY A 245 -6.86 4.52 -0.07
N ILE A 246 -7.28 4.24 -1.30
CA ILE A 246 -6.74 3.10 -2.05
C ILE A 246 -5.30 3.44 -2.43
N CYS A 247 -4.34 2.59 -2.04
CA CYS A 247 -2.90 2.83 -2.28
C CYS A 247 -2.34 2.07 -3.48
N CYS A 248 -3.12 1.15 -4.07
CA CYS A 248 -2.69 0.49 -5.31
C CYS A 248 -2.89 1.41 -6.53
N ALA A 249 -2.03 1.23 -7.51
CA ALA A 249 -2.27 1.68 -8.87
C ALA A 249 -2.96 0.53 -9.65
N PRO A 250 -3.97 0.82 -10.49
CA PRO A 250 -4.61 -0.20 -11.32
C PRO A 250 -3.67 -0.75 -12.39
N LEU A 251 -4.02 -1.91 -12.94
CA LEU A 251 -3.58 -2.38 -14.24
C LEU A 251 -4.70 -2.10 -15.25
N VAL A 252 -4.40 -1.53 -16.41
CA VAL A 252 -5.35 -1.32 -17.51
C VAL A 252 -4.90 -2.13 -18.73
N GLU A 253 -5.82 -2.88 -19.36
CA GLU A 253 -5.59 -3.51 -20.66
C GLU A 253 -6.85 -3.38 -21.53
N GLY A 254 -6.75 -2.66 -22.64
CA GLY A 254 -7.91 -2.35 -23.48
C GLY A 254 -8.99 -1.61 -22.68
N LYS A 255 -10.21 -2.14 -22.67
CA LYS A 255 -11.36 -1.57 -21.95
C LYS A 255 -11.57 -2.14 -20.55
N ARG A 256 -10.61 -2.88 -19.99
CA ARG A 256 -10.70 -3.40 -18.61
C ARG A 256 -9.59 -2.86 -17.74
N LEU A 257 -9.90 -2.70 -16.45
CA LEU A 257 -8.89 -2.43 -15.43
C LEU A 257 -9.07 -3.30 -14.19
N TRP A 258 -7.96 -3.60 -13.52
CA TRP A 258 -7.89 -4.43 -12.32
C TRP A 258 -7.15 -3.72 -11.19
N PHE A 259 -7.69 -3.81 -9.98
CA PHE A 259 -7.10 -3.17 -8.79
C PHE A 259 -7.59 -3.87 -7.51
N VAL A 260 -7.03 -3.48 -6.36
CA VAL A 260 -7.41 -3.99 -5.04
C VAL A 260 -7.93 -2.87 -4.15
N THR A 261 -9.12 -3.05 -3.59
CA THR A 261 -9.75 -2.03 -2.71
C THR A 261 -9.17 -2.06 -1.30
N ASN A 262 -9.45 -1.02 -0.51
CA ASN A 262 -9.17 -0.98 0.94
C ASN A 262 -9.89 -2.09 1.74
N ARG A 263 -10.77 -2.89 1.11
CA ARG A 263 -11.56 -3.95 1.73
C ARG A 263 -11.02 -5.37 1.43
N GLY A 264 -9.89 -5.48 0.76
CA GLY A 264 -9.33 -6.77 0.33
C GLY A 264 -10.12 -7.39 -0.83
N GLU A 265 -10.82 -6.56 -1.62
CA GLU A 265 -11.54 -7.00 -2.82
C GLU A 265 -10.65 -6.73 -4.05
N VAL A 266 -10.28 -7.78 -4.79
CA VAL A 266 -9.77 -7.65 -6.15
C VAL A 266 -10.96 -7.42 -7.07
N ARG A 267 -10.92 -6.37 -7.89
CA ARG A 267 -12.02 -6.01 -8.78
C ARG A 267 -11.52 -5.85 -10.21
N CYS A 268 -12.35 -6.29 -11.14
CA CYS A 268 -12.26 -5.90 -12.55
C CYS A 268 -13.39 -4.93 -12.85
N LEU A 269 -13.05 -3.77 -13.41
CA LEU A 269 -14.00 -2.74 -13.84
C LEU A 269 -13.90 -2.55 -15.36
N ASP A 270 -14.97 -2.03 -15.96
CA ASP A 270 -14.85 -1.36 -17.26
C ASP A 270 -14.15 0.00 -17.09
N THR A 271 -13.43 0.43 -18.13
CA THR A 271 -12.66 1.70 -18.14
C THR A 271 -13.51 2.96 -18.28
N GLU A 272 -14.65 2.93 -18.96
CA GLU A 272 -15.61 4.02 -19.04
C GLU A 272 -16.56 4.01 -17.82
N GLY A 273 -16.79 2.84 -17.21
CA GLY A 273 -17.80 2.66 -16.17
C GLY A 273 -19.20 3.02 -16.68
N TYR A 274 -20.14 3.39 -15.81
CA TYR A 274 -21.47 3.83 -16.27
C TYR A 274 -21.46 5.18 -17.05
N TYR A 275 -20.30 5.79 -17.30
CA TYR A 275 -20.18 7.12 -17.90
C TYR A 275 -20.70 7.18 -19.34
N ASP A 276 -20.44 6.15 -20.15
CA ASP A 276 -20.94 6.02 -21.52
C ASP A 276 -22.46 5.73 -21.55
N GLY A 277 -22.96 4.95 -20.59
CA GLY A 277 -24.34 4.54 -20.43
C GLY A 277 -24.62 3.08 -20.80
N GLU A 278 -23.59 2.24 -20.84
CA GLU A 278 -23.70 0.79 -21.00
C GLU A 278 -23.51 0.07 -19.63
N ASP A 279 -23.67 -1.25 -19.60
CA ASP A 279 -23.58 -2.13 -18.40
C ASP A 279 -22.86 -3.38 -18.90
N ASP A 280 -21.53 -3.30 -18.94
CA ASP A 280 -20.61 -4.17 -19.66
C ASP A 280 -20.22 -5.42 -18.85
N GLY A 281 -20.49 -5.38 -17.55
CA GLY A 281 -20.22 -6.46 -16.61
C GLY A 281 -21.38 -7.45 -16.42
N PRO A 282 -21.08 -8.73 -16.08
CA PRO A 282 -22.09 -9.64 -15.55
C PRO A 282 -22.55 -9.29 -14.11
N VAL A 283 -21.84 -8.42 -13.36
CA VAL A 283 -22.23 -7.95 -12.02
C VAL A 283 -23.21 -6.78 -12.14
N THR A 284 -24.43 -7.09 -12.58
CA THR A 284 -25.51 -6.10 -12.66
C THR A 284 -26.05 -5.71 -11.28
N ALA A 285 -26.54 -4.48 -11.16
CA ALA A 285 -27.21 -3.96 -9.97
C ALA A 285 -26.35 -4.07 -8.69
N GLU A 286 -25.10 -3.59 -8.71
CA GLU A 286 -24.29 -3.41 -7.50
C GLU A 286 -25.00 -2.47 -6.49
N THR A 287 -24.76 -2.66 -5.19
CA THR A 287 -25.47 -1.92 -4.13
C THR A 287 -24.62 -0.75 -3.63
N ALA A 288 -25.06 0.48 -3.86
CA ALA A 288 -24.38 1.68 -3.36
C ALA A 288 -25.17 2.33 -2.21
N ARG A 289 -24.47 2.83 -1.17
CA ARG A 289 -25.09 3.62 -0.11
C ARG A 289 -25.39 5.02 -0.61
N ILE A 290 -26.57 5.52 -0.29
CA ILE A 290 -27.01 6.90 -0.58
C ILE A 290 -26.74 7.79 0.64
N THR A 291 -27.21 7.38 1.82
CA THR A 291 -27.12 8.20 3.04
C THR A 291 -27.38 7.37 4.30
N ASP A 292 -26.91 7.87 5.43
CA ASP A 292 -27.11 7.32 6.77
C ASP A 292 -27.77 8.36 7.68
N ILE A 293 -28.86 7.98 8.34
CA ILE A 293 -29.59 8.81 9.32
C ILE A 293 -29.43 8.18 10.71
N ALA A 294 -28.71 8.85 11.60
CA ALA A 294 -28.45 8.33 12.95
C ALA A 294 -29.74 8.14 13.77
N LEU A 295 -29.99 6.93 14.26
CA LEU A 295 -31.21 6.54 15.01
C LEU A 295 -31.42 7.35 16.30
N ALA A 296 -30.33 7.84 16.90
CA ALA A 296 -30.38 8.65 18.11
C ALA A 296 -30.92 10.08 17.86
N SER A 297 -30.82 10.57 16.62
CA SER A 297 -31.32 11.89 16.21
C SER A 297 -32.85 11.90 16.10
N ASP A 298 -33.45 13.09 16.14
CA ASP A 298 -34.89 13.22 15.91
C ASP A 298 -35.28 12.91 14.46
N ALA A 299 -34.38 13.18 13.50
CA ALA A 299 -34.51 12.76 12.10
C ALA A 299 -34.59 11.23 11.95
N GLY A 300 -33.78 10.47 12.70
CA GLY A 300 -33.78 9.00 12.69
C GLY A 300 -35.00 8.40 13.39
N LYS A 301 -35.51 9.04 14.45
CA LYS A 301 -36.78 8.66 15.09
C LYS A 301 -37.97 8.88 14.15
N ALA A 302 -37.99 10.01 13.45
CA ALA A 302 -39.01 10.33 12.44
C ALA A 302 -38.96 9.33 11.27
N ALA A 303 -37.77 9.01 10.77
CA ALA A 303 -37.57 8.01 9.72
C ALA A 303 -38.14 6.63 10.14
N MET A 304 -37.78 6.14 11.33
CA MET A 304 -38.29 4.87 11.84
C MET A 304 -39.82 4.85 12.03
N ALA A 305 -40.43 5.99 12.40
CA ALA A 305 -41.88 6.10 12.52
C ALA A 305 -42.57 6.07 11.16
N GLY A 306 -42.14 6.91 10.21
CA GLY A 306 -42.70 6.97 8.85
C GLY A 306 -42.60 5.63 8.12
N LEU A 307 -41.43 4.98 8.19
CA LEU A 307 -41.22 3.65 7.61
C LEU A 307 -42.13 2.57 8.24
N GLY A 308 -42.42 2.69 9.54
CA GLY A 308 -43.39 1.83 10.23
C GLY A 308 -44.84 2.05 9.79
N GLU A 309 -45.15 3.23 9.25
CA GLU A 309 -46.46 3.60 8.70
C GLU A 309 -46.56 3.43 7.17
N GLY A 310 -45.48 3.00 6.50
CA GLY A 310 -45.43 2.85 5.04
C GLY A 310 -45.24 4.17 4.29
N THR A 311 -44.47 5.10 4.86
CA THR A 311 -44.17 6.42 4.27
C THR A 311 -42.69 6.79 4.42
N LEU A 312 -42.22 7.77 3.65
CA LEU A 312 -40.95 8.45 3.91
C LEU A 312 -41.24 9.73 4.69
N SER A 313 -40.53 9.98 5.78
CA SER A 313 -40.62 11.23 6.53
C SER A 313 -39.89 12.37 5.82
N ASP A 314 -40.23 13.63 6.12
CA ASP A 314 -39.54 14.82 5.60
C ASP A 314 -38.01 14.72 5.77
N SER A 315 -37.53 14.18 6.91
CA SER A 315 -36.11 13.96 7.17
C SER A 315 -35.44 12.91 6.27
N VAL A 316 -36.20 11.96 5.73
CA VAL A 316 -35.69 11.00 4.74
C VAL A 316 -35.66 11.65 3.36
N LEU A 317 -36.70 12.41 3.01
CA LEU A 317 -36.76 13.15 1.74
C LEU A 317 -35.63 14.21 1.64
N GLU A 318 -35.37 14.95 2.72
CA GLU A 318 -34.25 15.89 2.83
C GLU A 318 -32.90 15.18 2.73
N ALA A 319 -32.73 14.01 3.37
CA ALA A 319 -31.49 13.23 3.29
C ALA A 319 -31.24 12.67 1.87
N LEU A 320 -32.31 12.29 1.15
CA LEU A 320 -32.26 11.86 -0.25
C LEU A 320 -31.93 13.03 -1.19
N GLU A 321 -32.58 14.19 -1.04
CA GLU A 321 -32.30 15.40 -1.83
C GLU A 321 -30.84 15.85 -1.67
N ASN A 322 -30.33 15.90 -0.43
CA ASN A 322 -28.93 16.25 -0.15
C ASN A 322 -27.93 15.27 -0.80
N ALA A 323 -28.28 13.98 -0.89
CA ALA A 323 -27.46 12.96 -1.55
C ALA A 323 -27.60 12.98 -3.09
N GLY A 324 -28.52 13.77 -3.65
CA GLY A 324 -28.79 13.86 -5.09
C GLY A 324 -29.80 12.84 -5.63
N GLU A 325 -30.60 12.21 -4.77
CA GLU A 325 -31.66 11.25 -5.12
C GLU A 325 -33.04 11.85 -4.81
N THR A 326 -33.29 13.10 -5.21
CA THR A 326 -34.54 13.84 -4.91
C THR A 326 -35.78 13.05 -5.36
N SER A 327 -36.72 12.82 -4.46
CA SER A 327 -37.97 12.11 -4.75
C SER A 327 -38.92 12.96 -5.60
N GLU A 328 -39.43 12.40 -6.68
CA GLU A 328 -40.43 13.03 -7.56
C GLU A 328 -41.72 12.19 -7.62
N GLY A 329 -42.87 12.82 -7.38
CA GLY A 329 -44.17 12.15 -7.38
C GLY A 329 -44.43 11.24 -6.17
N ASP A 330 -45.28 10.23 -6.35
CA ASP A 330 -45.71 9.32 -5.29
C ASP A 330 -44.69 8.20 -5.05
N VAL A 331 -44.30 7.96 -3.80
CA VAL A 331 -43.43 6.85 -3.39
C VAL A 331 -44.23 5.79 -2.66
N THR A 332 -44.08 4.54 -3.07
CA THR A 332 -44.63 3.36 -2.37
C THR A 332 -43.56 2.76 -1.45
N VAL A 333 -43.82 2.71 -0.14
CA VAL A 333 -42.92 2.09 0.84
C VAL A 333 -43.49 0.74 1.31
N GLU A 334 -42.71 -0.33 1.15
CA GLU A 334 -43.09 -1.67 1.58
C GLU A 334 -42.18 -2.17 2.72
N THR A 335 -42.76 -2.84 3.70
CA THR A 335 -41.98 -3.47 4.78
C THR A 335 -41.45 -4.83 4.32
N VAL A 336 -40.13 -4.98 4.27
CA VAL A 336 -39.46 -6.27 4.00
C VAL A 336 -39.33 -7.07 5.29
N THR A 337 -38.84 -6.42 6.35
CA THR A 337 -38.70 -6.99 7.70
C THR A 337 -39.17 -5.97 8.72
N ALA A 338 -40.22 -6.31 9.47
CA ALA A 338 -40.86 -5.39 10.42
C ALA A 338 -39.86 -4.79 11.43
N GLY A 339 -39.69 -3.46 11.38
CA GLY A 339 -38.81 -2.72 12.28
C GLY A 339 -37.32 -2.76 11.94
N SER A 340 -36.92 -3.33 10.79
CA SER A 340 -35.50 -3.37 10.39
C SER A 340 -35.20 -3.26 8.89
N ALA A 341 -36.13 -3.57 7.98
CA ALA A 341 -35.89 -3.44 6.54
C ALA A 341 -37.16 -3.07 5.75
N TRP A 342 -36.99 -2.19 4.76
CA TRP A 342 -38.04 -1.67 3.89
C TRP A 342 -37.51 -1.47 2.47
N THR A 343 -38.41 -1.34 1.51
CA THR A 343 -38.13 -0.79 0.19
C THR A 343 -38.93 0.49 -0.02
N ALA A 344 -38.42 1.40 -0.85
CA ALA A 344 -39.14 2.59 -1.30
C ALA A 344 -39.04 2.67 -2.83
N THR A 345 -40.16 2.54 -3.53
CA THR A 345 -40.23 2.54 -4.99
C THR A 345 -40.93 3.79 -5.48
N GLY A 346 -40.28 4.52 -6.39
CA GLY A 346 -40.76 5.78 -6.95
C GLY A 346 -39.74 6.35 -7.93
N ASN A 347 -39.94 7.60 -8.37
CA ASN A 347 -38.96 8.31 -9.15
C ASN A 347 -37.99 9.05 -8.23
N PHE A 348 -36.69 8.83 -8.42
CA PHE A 348 -35.62 9.49 -7.66
C PHE A 348 -34.63 10.10 -8.65
N ASN A 349 -34.50 11.43 -8.64
CA ASN A 349 -33.67 12.22 -9.54
C ASN A 349 -33.88 11.86 -11.04
N GLY A 350 -35.14 11.75 -11.46
CA GLY A 350 -35.54 11.40 -12.82
C GLY A 350 -35.54 9.90 -13.15
N VAL A 351 -35.13 9.03 -12.24
CA VAL A 351 -35.03 7.57 -12.47
C VAL A 351 -36.07 6.81 -11.65
N ASP A 352 -36.89 5.99 -12.29
CA ASP A 352 -37.78 5.06 -11.58
C ASP A 352 -36.94 3.91 -10.98
N ARG A 353 -36.85 3.86 -9.64
CA ARG A 353 -36.03 2.86 -8.92
C ARG A 353 -36.62 2.46 -7.57
N THR A 354 -36.19 1.30 -7.08
CA THR A 354 -36.48 0.81 -5.74
C THR A 354 -35.25 1.01 -4.85
N LEU A 355 -35.36 1.86 -3.84
CA LEU A 355 -34.35 2.02 -2.80
C LEU A 355 -34.54 0.94 -1.71
N SER A 356 -33.44 0.40 -1.19
CA SER A 356 -33.43 -0.48 -0.02
C SER A 356 -33.12 0.33 1.23
N ILE A 357 -33.95 0.26 2.25
CA ILE A 357 -33.78 0.98 3.52
C ILE A 357 -33.61 -0.03 4.64
N LYS A 358 -32.53 0.08 5.43
CA LYS A 358 -32.18 -0.88 6.48
C LYS A 358 -31.82 -0.18 7.78
N LYS A 359 -32.22 -0.76 8.91
CA LYS A 359 -31.68 -0.40 10.22
C LYS A 359 -30.31 -1.07 10.41
N ALA A 360 -29.24 -0.36 10.11
CA ALA A 360 -27.87 -0.86 10.15
C ALA A 360 -27.13 -0.28 11.37
N GLY A 361 -27.01 -1.08 12.43
CA GLY A 361 -26.34 -0.68 13.67
C GLY A 361 -26.97 0.60 14.28
N PRO A 362 -26.22 1.71 14.40
CA PRO A 362 -26.72 2.98 14.92
C PRO A 362 -27.53 3.81 13.91
N ASN A 363 -27.64 3.39 12.64
CA ASN A 363 -28.20 4.19 11.54
C ASN A 363 -29.47 3.56 10.92
N VAL A 364 -30.29 4.40 10.29
CA VAL A 364 -31.13 4.02 9.16
C VAL A 364 -30.33 4.33 7.90
N SER A 365 -29.93 3.30 7.17
CA SER A 365 -29.10 3.39 5.96
C SER A 365 -29.96 3.16 4.72
N ILE A 366 -29.79 4.02 3.72
CA ILE A 366 -30.52 3.97 2.45
C ILE A 366 -29.53 3.58 1.34
N PHE A 367 -29.95 2.67 0.47
CA PHE A 367 -29.13 2.11 -0.61
C PHE A 367 -29.91 2.13 -1.92
N LYS A 368 -29.20 2.33 -3.04
CA LYS A 368 -29.70 2.10 -4.40
C LYS A 368 -29.04 0.89 -5.03
N LYS A 369 -29.61 0.46 -6.15
CA LYS A 369 -28.91 -0.34 -7.15
C LYS A 369 -28.33 0.58 -8.22
N LEU A 370 -27.08 0.36 -8.57
CA LEU A 370 -26.40 1.04 -9.67
C LEU A 370 -26.85 0.49 -11.03
N GLY A 371 -26.58 1.26 -12.08
CA GLY A 371 -26.80 0.94 -13.48
C GLY A 371 -26.60 2.18 -14.35
N ILE A 372 -26.92 2.08 -15.65
CA ILE A 372 -26.65 3.08 -16.73
C ILE A 372 -27.05 4.55 -16.49
N HIS A 373 -27.85 4.84 -15.45
CA HIS A 373 -28.24 6.20 -15.08
C HIS A 373 -27.27 6.83 -14.05
N ASP A 374 -26.53 6.02 -13.32
CA ASP A 374 -25.59 6.44 -12.28
C ASP A 374 -24.20 6.72 -12.88
N LYS A 375 -24.17 7.55 -13.94
CA LYS A 375 -23.03 7.82 -14.85
C LYS A 375 -21.69 8.30 -14.24
N ARG A 376 -21.60 8.38 -12.92
CA ARG A 376 -20.40 8.80 -12.17
C ARG A 376 -19.87 7.70 -11.26
N ASP A 377 -20.50 6.54 -11.29
CA ASP A 377 -20.08 5.32 -10.62
C ASP A 377 -19.32 4.42 -11.60
N ALA A 378 -18.37 3.64 -11.09
CA ALA A 378 -17.74 2.55 -11.83
C ALA A 378 -18.77 1.49 -12.23
N ASP A 379 -18.56 0.84 -13.37
CA ASP A 379 -19.19 -0.43 -13.72
C ASP A 379 -18.26 -1.60 -13.35
N THR A 380 -18.82 -2.63 -12.72
CA THR A 380 -18.07 -3.77 -12.18
C THR A 380 -18.27 -5.00 -13.06
N ILE A 381 -17.18 -5.56 -13.56
CA ILE A 381 -17.19 -6.81 -14.34
C ILE A 381 -17.16 -8.03 -13.42
N TRP A 382 -16.25 -8.05 -12.44
CA TRP A 382 -16.23 -9.11 -11.41
C TRP A 382 -15.55 -8.66 -10.12
N ILE A 383 -15.85 -9.37 -9.02
CA ILE A 383 -15.30 -9.12 -7.67
C ILE A 383 -14.80 -10.44 -7.06
N PHE A 384 -13.57 -10.44 -6.55
CA PHE A 384 -13.03 -11.50 -5.71
C PHE A 384 -12.67 -10.92 -4.33
N ASN A 385 -13.40 -11.31 -3.28
CA ASN A 385 -13.18 -10.81 -1.92
C ASN A 385 -12.25 -11.77 -1.15
N MET A 386 -11.02 -11.33 -0.89
CA MET A 386 -9.99 -12.16 -0.23
C MET A 386 -10.31 -12.41 1.25
N MET A 387 -10.88 -11.43 1.97
CA MET A 387 -11.23 -11.61 3.38
C MET A 387 -12.33 -12.67 3.55
N ASP A 388 -13.38 -12.62 2.72
CA ASP A 388 -14.52 -13.54 2.79
C ASP A 388 -14.20 -14.93 2.20
N GLN A 389 -13.39 -15.00 1.13
CA GLN A 389 -13.14 -16.26 0.41
C GLN A 389 -11.87 -16.98 0.87
N LEU A 390 -10.87 -16.27 1.38
CA LEU A 390 -9.55 -16.81 1.77
C LEU A 390 -9.23 -16.66 3.26
N ASN A 391 -10.16 -16.11 4.06
CA ASN A 391 -9.97 -15.76 5.48
C ASN A 391 -8.75 -14.84 5.74
N THR A 392 -8.29 -14.06 4.77
CA THR A 392 -7.13 -13.18 4.94
C THR A 392 -7.45 -12.03 5.90
N SER A 393 -6.57 -11.74 6.85
CA SER A 393 -6.67 -10.60 7.75
C SER A 393 -5.63 -9.57 7.31
N GLN A 394 -6.07 -8.58 6.53
CA GLN A 394 -5.20 -7.52 6.01
C GLN A 394 -4.70 -6.61 7.15
N HIS A 395 -3.41 -6.28 7.20
CA HIS A 395 -2.88 -5.40 8.25
C HIS A 395 -2.80 -3.93 7.79
N ASN A 396 -3.25 -3.01 8.64
CA ASN A 396 -3.39 -1.55 8.42
C ASN A 396 -4.28 -1.14 7.23
N MET A 397 -3.98 -1.63 6.03
CA MET A 397 -4.77 -1.53 4.80
C MET A 397 -4.27 -2.54 3.75
N CYS A 398 -5.13 -2.93 2.80
CA CYS A 398 -4.71 -3.77 1.68
C CYS A 398 -4.07 -2.94 0.55
N SER A 399 -2.90 -3.39 0.07
CA SER A 399 -2.18 -2.78 -1.05
C SER A 399 -1.52 -3.85 -1.92
N CYS A 400 -1.91 -3.86 -3.21
CA CYS A 400 -1.23 -4.59 -4.26
C CYS A 400 -1.52 -3.92 -5.61
N SER A 401 -0.53 -3.31 -6.24
CA SER A 401 -0.62 -2.83 -7.63
C SER A 401 -0.41 -4.03 -8.55
N VAL A 402 -1.51 -4.73 -8.86
CA VAL A 402 -1.53 -6.01 -9.56
C VAL A 402 -0.78 -5.99 -10.90
N THR A 403 -0.44 -7.17 -11.40
CA THR A 403 0.14 -7.32 -12.75
C THR A 403 -0.30 -8.63 -13.37
N SER A 404 -0.15 -8.71 -14.69
CA SER A 404 -0.65 -9.79 -15.53
C SER A 404 0.47 -10.51 -16.28
N TYR A 405 0.15 -11.72 -16.76
CA TYR A 405 0.89 -12.38 -17.83
C TYR A 405 -0.03 -13.35 -18.57
N GLY A 406 -0.36 -13.06 -19.84
CA GLY A 406 -1.44 -13.76 -20.53
C GLY A 406 -2.78 -13.55 -19.79
N ASP A 407 -3.48 -14.63 -19.45
CA ASP A 407 -4.75 -14.60 -18.70
C ASP A 407 -4.59 -14.60 -17.17
N TYR A 408 -3.35 -14.65 -16.66
CA TYR A 408 -3.05 -14.76 -15.24
C TYR A 408 -2.93 -13.38 -14.61
N LEU A 409 -3.63 -13.15 -13.49
CA LEU A 409 -3.55 -11.94 -12.66
C LEU A 409 -2.96 -12.30 -11.30
N PHE A 410 -1.84 -11.69 -10.94
CA PHE A 410 -1.11 -12.01 -9.70
C PHE A 410 -1.39 -10.96 -8.61
N VAL A 411 -1.70 -11.43 -7.40
CA VAL A 411 -2.17 -10.58 -6.30
C VAL A 411 -1.54 -10.99 -4.96
N ASN A 412 -0.99 -10.00 -4.25
CA ASN A 412 -0.61 -10.09 -2.84
C ASN A 412 -1.86 -9.82 -1.98
N THR A 413 -2.15 -10.69 -1.02
CA THR A 413 -3.42 -10.63 -0.25
C THR A 413 -3.38 -9.63 0.93
N SER A 414 -2.22 -9.02 1.20
CA SER A 414 -1.96 -8.17 2.35
C SER A 414 -2.19 -8.77 3.74
N ASN A 415 -2.29 -10.11 3.84
CA ASN A 415 -2.40 -10.82 5.10
C ASN A 415 -1.28 -10.40 6.08
N GLY A 416 -1.63 -10.14 7.33
CA GLY A 416 -0.71 -9.56 8.30
C GLY A 416 -1.19 -9.67 9.74
N LEU A 417 -0.56 -8.91 10.63
CA LEU A 417 -0.85 -8.95 12.05
C LEU A 417 -2.14 -8.22 12.44
N ASP A 418 -2.50 -8.31 13.72
CA ASP A 418 -3.47 -7.43 14.36
C ASP A 418 -2.86 -6.08 14.80
N GLU A 419 -3.71 -5.19 15.33
CA GLU A 419 -3.31 -3.88 15.87
C GLU A 419 -2.31 -3.92 17.04
N SER A 420 -1.99 -5.11 17.60
CA SER A 420 -0.93 -5.25 18.61
C SER A 420 0.46 -5.37 17.98
N HIS A 421 0.53 -5.58 16.67
CA HIS A 421 1.75 -5.89 15.91
C HIS A 421 2.48 -7.14 16.42
N ILE A 422 1.74 -8.08 17.03
CA ILE A 422 2.30 -9.32 17.61
C ILE A 422 1.60 -10.56 17.02
N ASN A 423 0.26 -10.64 17.10
CA ASN A 423 -0.50 -11.82 16.71
C ASN A 423 -0.79 -11.79 15.21
N LEU A 424 -0.72 -12.96 14.56
CA LEU A 424 -1.16 -13.17 13.19
C LEU A 424 -2.55 -13.82 13.23
N PRO A 425 -3.66 -13.12 12.89
CA PRO A 425 -5.01 -13.65 13.05
C PRO A 425 -5.30 -14.83 12.11
N SER A 426 -4.71 -14.80 10.91
CA SER A 426 -4.95 -15.75 9.83
C SER A 426 -3.64 -16.43 9.37
N PRO A 427 -3.03 -17.30 10.19
CA PRO A 427 -1.71 -17.86 9.94
C PRO A 427 -1.63 -18.84 8.76
N ASP A 428 -2.76 -19.47 8.42
CA ASP A 428 -2.88 -20.45 7.34
C ASP A 428 -3.44 -19.85 6.02
N ALA A 429 -3.89 -18.59 6.05
CA ALA A 429 -4.45 -17.93 4.89
C ALA A 429 -3.38 -17.71 3.80
N PRO A 430 -3.75 -17.81 2.51
CA PRO A 430 -2.83 -17.55 1.43
C PRO A 430 -2.39 -16.08 1.40
N THR A 431 -1.15 -15.89 1.00
CA THR A 431 -0.42 -14.61 0.97
C THR A 431 -0.22 -14.12 -0.46
N PHE A 432 -0.20 -15.06 -1.41
CA PHE A 432 -0.06 -14.79 -2.84
C PHE A 432 -1.01 -15.68 -3.64
N ILE A 433 -1.73 -15.10 -4.59
CA ILE A 433 -2.73 -15.80 -5.41
C ILE A 433 -2.60 -15.46 -6.88
N CYS A 434 -3.06 -16.38 -7.73
CA CYS A 434 -3.28 -16.16 -9.14
C CYS A 434 -4.76 -16.33 -9.48
N LEU A 435 -5.37 -15.27 -10.03
CA LEU A 435 -6.71 -15.30 -10.58
C LEU A 435 -6.66 -15.40 -12.12
N ASN A 436 -7.72 -15.90 -12.75
CA ASN A 436 -7.99 -15.66 -14.16
C ASN A 436 -8.50 -14.22 -14.31
N LYS A 437 -7.74 -13.37 -15.01
CA LYS A 437 -8.06 -11.93 -15.13
C LYS A 437 -9.42 -11.66 -15.80
N ASN A 438 -9.91 -12.56 -16.62
CA ASN A 438 -11.17 -12.39 -17.35
C ASN A 438 -12.40 -12.77 -16.50
N THR A 439 -12.25 -13.64 -15.49
CA THR A 439 -13.38 -14.22 -14.74
C THR A 439 -13.33 -14.02 -13.22
N GLY A 440 -12.17 -13.65 -12.65
CA GLY A 440 -11.94 -13.60 -11.20
C GLY A 440 -11.78 -14.99 -10.55
N GLU A 441 -11.73 -16.07 -11.34
CA GLU A 441 -11.57 -17.44 -10.85
C GLU A 441 -10.20 -17.67 -10.22
N LEU A 442 -10.15 -18.22 -9.00
CA LEU A 442 -8.91 -18.60 -8.33
C LEU A 442 -8.28 -19.84 -8.99
N LEU A 443 -7.12 -19.66 -9.60
CA LEU A 443 -6.38 -20.72 -10.30
C LEU A 443 -5.41 -21.44 -9.35
N TRP A 444 -4.66 -20.67 -8.56
CA TRP A 444 -3.80 -21.19 -7.52
C TRP A 444 -3.53 -20.18 -6.40
N GLN A 445 -3.08 -20.71 -5.26
CA GLN A 445 -2.67 -19.92 -4.10
C GLN A 445 -1.40 -20.49 -3.47
N ASP A 446 -0.64 -19.62 -2.80
CA ASP A 446 0.48 -19.97 -1.94
C ASP A 446 0.35 -19.24 -0.60
N SER A 447 0.83 -19.87 0.48
CA SER A 447 0.78 -19.32 1.84
C SER A 447 2.15 -18.90 2.37
N SER A 448 3.21 -18.83 1.55
CA SER A 448 4.53 -18.37 2.00
C SER A 448 4.48 -16.87 2.31
N PRO A 449 4.86 -16.41 3.52
CA PRO A 449 5.74 -17.10 4.45
C PRO A 449 5.02 -17.65 5.71
N GLY A 450 3.69 -17.64 5.69
CA GLY A 450 2.81 -18.16 6.74
C GLY A 450 3.05 -17.45 8.07
N THR A 451 3.32 -18.23 9.12
CA THR A 451 3.61 -17.70 10.47
C THR A 451 4.89 -16.86 10.59
N ASN A 452 5.65 -16.65 9.50
CA ASN A 452 6.84 -15.80 9.49
C ASN A 452 6.60 -14.36 9.01
N ILE A 453 5.36 -13.96 8.70
CA ILE A 453 5.04 -12.55 8.41
C ILE A 453 5.51 -11.65 9.55
N LEU A 454 6.35 -10.66 9.26
CA LEU A 454 6.92 -9.76 10.26
C LEU A 454 5.90 -8.76 10.77
N HIS A 455 5.11 -8.17 9.86
CA HIS A 455 4.15 -7.08 10.14
C HIS A 455 2.94 -7.10 9.19
N GLY A 456 3.13 -6.77 7.92
CA GLY A 456 2.11 -6.85 6.87
C GLY A 456 2.73 -7.16 5.51
N GLN A 457 1.92 -7.13 4.45
CA GLN A 457 2.34 -7.48 3.10
C GLN A 457 1.79 -6.47 2.07
N TRP A 458 2.68 -5.65 1.50
CA TRP A 458 2.25 -4.54 0.64
C TRP A 458 3.06 -4.39 -0.67
N SER A 459 4.11 -5.21 -0.85
CA SER A 459 4.86 -5.25 -2.11
C SER A 459 4.00 -5.78 -3.25
N SER A 460 4.10 -5.12 -4.40
CA SER A 460 3.43 -5.51 -5.64
C SER A 460 4.25 -6.55 -6.41
N PRO A 461 3.62 -7.45 -7.19
CA PRO A 461 4.34 -8.44 -7.98
C PRO A 461 4.91 -7.86 -9.28
N ALA A 462 5.92 -8.53 -9.83
CA ALA A 462 6.53 -8.24 -11.13
C ALA A 462 6.71 -9.53 -11.95
N VAL A 463 6.69 -9.48 -13.29
CA VAL A 463 6.72 -10.67 -14.15
C VAL A 463 7.62 -10.48 -15.38
N ALA A 464 8.49 -11.45 -15.64
CA ALA A 464 9.32 -11.51 -16.86
C ALA A 464 9.67 -12.95 -17.27
N VAL A 465 10.14 -13.12 -18.52
CA VAL A 465 10.69 -14.40 -19.01
C VAL A 465 12.18 -14.47 -18.67
N LEU A 466 12.48 -14.86 -17.43
CA LEU A 466 13.82 -14.85 -16.86
C LEU A 466 14.49 -16.21 -17.04
N GLY A 467 15.64 -16.26 -17.74
CA GLY A 467 16.32 -17.51 -18.07
C GLY A 467 15.51 -18.43 -18.99
N GLY A 468 14.62 -17.88 -19.82
CA GLY A 468 13.71 -18.65 -20.69
C GLY A 468 12.50 -19.25 -19.98
N VAL A 469 12.25 -18.92 -18.71
CA VAL A 469 11.07 -19.35 -17.95
C VAL A 469 10.24 -18.10 -17.60
N PRO A 470 8.91 -18.07 -17.81
CA PRO A 470 8.07 -17.00 -17.29
C PRO A 470 8.03 -17.12 -15.75
N GLN A 471 8.50 -16.08 -15.06
CA GLN A 471 8.62 -16.04 -13.60
C GLN A 471 7.81 -14.84 -13.06
N VAL A 472 6.99 -15.08 -12.05
CA VAL A 472 6.36 -14.03 -11.24
C VAL A 472 7.11 -13.91 -9.91
N LEU A 473 7.48 -12.68 -9.60
CA LEU A 473 8.21 -12.28 -8.41
C LEU A 473 7.24 -11.75 -7.37
N PHE A 474 7.35 -12.26 -6.14
CA PHE A 474 6.51 -11.91 -5.01
C PHE A 474 7.38 -11.68 -3.77
N ALA A 475 7.32 -10.50 -3.18
CA ALA A 475 8.04 -10.21 -1.95
C ALA A 475 7.14 -10.46 -0.73
N GLY A 476 7.58 -11.39 0.13
CA GLY A 476 6.86 -11.80 1.32
C GLY A 476 7.05 -10.82 2.49
N GLY A 477 6.08 -10.82 3.41
CA GLY A 477 6.14 -10.03 4.65
C GLY A 477 7.21 -10.50 5.65
N ASP A 478 7.99 -11.53 5.31
CA ASP A 478 9.12 -12.09 6.06
C ASP A 478 10.48 -11.51 5.65
N GLY A 479 10.51 -10.66 4.62
CA GLY A 479 11.74 -10.13 4.03
C GLY A 479 12.42 -11.08 3.04
N TRP A 480 11.69 -12.04 2.48
CA TRP A 480 12.15 -12.89 1.38
C TRP A 480 11.48 -12.50 0.06
N LEU A 481 12.25 -12.56 -1.03
CA LEU A 481 11.74 -12.54 -2.39
C LEU A 481 11.55 -13.97 -2.89
N TYR A 482 10.35 -14.28 -3.37
CA TYR A 482 9.95 -15.56 -3.93
C TYR A 482 9.77 -15.42 -5.45
N SER A 483 10.12 -16.46 -6.19
CA SER A 483 9.82 -16.58 -7.61
C SER A 483 9.02 -17.85 -7.86
N PHE A 484 7.83 -17.68 -8.42
CA PHE A 484 7.00 -18.76 -8.95
C PHE A 484 7.03 -18.72 -10.47
N LYS A 485 6.72 -19.84 -11.11
CA LYS A 485 6.43 -19.85 -12.54
C LYS A 485 5.12 -19.09 -12.80
N ALA A 486 5.15 -18.14 -13.73
CA ALA A 486 3.99 -17.33 -14.10
C ALA A 486 3.10 -18.11 -15.09
N ASP A 487 2.39 -19.12 -14.57
CA ASP A 487 1.36 -19.87 -15.28
C ASP A 487 0.12 -20.14 -14.40
N GLY A 488 -0.84 -20.89 -14.92
CA GLY A 488 -2.06 -21.29 -14.20
C GLY A 488 -1.86 -22.34 -13.10
N GLY A 489 -0.62 -22.70 -12.77
CA GLY A 489 -0.28 -23.66 -11.73
C GLY A 489 -0.72 -25.09 -12.03
N GLN A 490 -0.61 -25.95 -11.01
CA GLN A 490 -1.12 -27.32 -11.04
C GLN A 490 -1.80 -27.65 -9.70
N ASP A 491 -2.98 -28.27 -9.77
CA ASP A 491 -3.74 -28.76 -8.61
C ASP A 491 -3.93 -27.68 -7.51
N GLY A 492 -4.17 -26.43 -7.95
CA GLY A 492 -4.37 -25.26 -7.09
C GLY A 492 -3.08 -24.61 -6.54
N LYS A 493 -1.90 -24.99 -7.04
CA LYS A 493 -0.60 -24.54 -6.52
C LYS A 493 0.32 -23.98 -7.60
N GLY A 494 1.02 -22.89 -7.29
CA GLY A 494 2.10 -22.36 -8.12
C GLY A 494 3.37 -23.20 -8.02
N GLU A 495 4.19 -23.22 -9.07
CA GLU A 495 5.51 -23.87 -9.08
C GLU A 495 6.57 -22.90 -8.52
N LEU A 496 6.97 -23.05 -7.25
CA LEU A 496 8.06 -22.26 -6.65
C LEU A 496 9.40 -22.63 -7.31
N LEU A 497 10.04 -21.66 -7.97
CA LEU A 497 11.30 -21.81 -8.70
C LEU A 497 12.51 -21.53 -7.80
N TRP A 498 12.48 -20.41 -7.09
CA TRP A 498 13.53 -20.01 -6.13
C TRP A 498 13.00 -19.06 -5.05
N LYS A 499 13.79 -18.91 -3.98
CA LYS A 499 13.55 -17.92 -2.93
C LYS A 499 14.86 -17.35 -2.36
N PHE A 500 14.83 -16.08 -2.00
CA PHE A 500 15.98 -15.26 -1.60
C PHE A 500 15.63 -14.44 -0.35
N ASP A 501 16.24 -14.73 0.79
CA ASP A 501 16.14 -13.91 2.00
C ASP A 501 16.99 -12.66 1.82
N ALA A 502 16.34 -11.50 1.73
CA ALA A 502 17.01 -10.23 1.45
C ALA A 502 17.62 -9.58 2.70
N ASN A 503 17.60 -10.29 3.84
CA ASN A 503 18.16 -9.85 5.11
C ASN A 503 19.42 -10.64 5.49
N PRO A 504 20.43 -10.01 6.12
CA PRO A 504 21.51 -10.68 6.84
C PRO A 504 20.99 -11.69 7.87
N LYS A 505 21.67 -12.81 8.07
CA LYS A 505 21.12 -13.89 8.92
C LYS A 505 21.04 -13.56 10.41
N GLU A 506 21.92 -12.69 10.86
CA GLU A 506 21.96 -12.24 12.26
C GLU A 506 21.00 -11.05 12.51
N SER A 507 20.40 -10.48 11.45
CA SER A 507 19.40 -9.41 11.56
C SER A 507 18.22 -9.83 12.44
N LYS A 508 17.70 -8.87 13.21
CA LYS A 508 16.65 -9.13 14.20
C LYS A 508 15.47 -8.18 14.06
N TRP A 509 14.27 -8.74 14.06
CA TRP A 509 13.03 -7.99 14.15
C TRP A 509 12.82 -7.51 15.58
N VAL A 510 12.67 -6.20 15.75
CA VAL A 510 12.32 -5.56 17.01
C VAL A 510 11.19 -4.58 16.71
N LEU A 511 10.06 -4.75 17.40
CA LEU A 511 8.91 -3.86 17.25
C LEU A 511 9.26 -2.46 17.74
N GLY A 512 8.88 -1.43 16.97
CA GLY A 512 9.18 -0.03 17.29
C GLY A 512 10.53 0.48 16.75
N GLY A 513 11.06 -0.12 15.68
CA GLY A 513 12.10 0.50 14.86
C GLY A 513 13.55 0.11 15.17
N GLU A 514 13.87 -0.31 16.39
CA GLU A 514 15.24 -0.66 16.84
C GLU A 514 15.83 -1.96 16.23
N GLY A 515 15.17 -2.55 15.21
CA GLY A 515 15.54 -3.84 14.62
C GLY A 515 16.22 -3.72 13.25
N THR A 516 17.22 -4.56 12.98
CA THR A 516 17.91 -4.62 11.68
C THR A 516 17.27 -5.59 10.68
N ARG A 517 16.27 -6.40 11.09
CA ARG A 517 15.51 -7.23 10.15
C ARG A 517 14.35 -6.43 9.59
N ASN A 518 14.21 -6.47 8.27
CA ASN A 518 13.26 -5.73 7.45
C ASN A 518 12.30 -6.67 6.70
N ASN A 519 11.18 -6.13 6.25
CA ASN A 519 10.31 -6.77 5.26
C ASN A 519 10.63 -6.19 3.86
N ILE A 520 9.78 -6.44 2.87
CA ILE A 520 9.93 -5.84 1.53
C ILE A 520 8.58 -5.22 1.16
N ILE A 521 8.59 -3.90 0.94
CA ILE A 521 7.43 -3.10 0.50
C ILE A 521 7.67 -2.55 -0.91
N ALA A 522 8.90 -2.17 -1.22
CA ALA A 522 9.32 -1.83 -2.57
C ALA A 522 8.97 -2.95 -3.56
N THR A 523 8.65 -2.58 -4.80
CA THR A 523 8.31 -3.53 -5.86
C THR A 523 9.61 -4.07 -6.50
N PRO A 524 9.76 -5.38 -6.76
CA PRO A 524 10.91 -5.90 -7.51
C PRO A 524 10.93 -5.35 -8.94
N VAL A 525 12.09 -4.88 -9.39
CA VAL A 525 12.29 -4.28 -10.72
C VAL A 525 13.08 -5.25 -11.59
N ILE A 526 12.65 -5.41 -12.84
CA ILE A 526 13.35 -6.24 -13.83
C ILE A 526 14.08 -5.34 -14.82
N TYR A 527 15.38 -5.59 -15.00
CA TYR A 527 16.23 -4.87 -15.95
C TYR A 527 17.35 -5.79 -16.46
N ASN A 528 17.55 -5.87 -17.78
CA ASN A 528 18.57 -6.70 -18.43
C ASN A 528 18.63 -8.16 -17.92
N ASP A 529 17.47 -8.85 -17.87
CA ASP A 529 17.29 -10.22 -17.34
C ASP A 529 17.68 -10.44 -15.86
N LEU A 530 17.95 -9.36 -15.12
CA LEU A 530 18.26 -9.37 -13.69
C LEU A 530 17.12 -8.78 -12.86
N VAL A 531 17.12 -9.11 -11.57
CA VAL A 531 16.12 -8.65 -10.60
C VAL A 531 16.77 -7.75 -9.56
N TYR A 532 16.18 -6.57 -9.37
CA TYR A 532 16.59 -5.58 -8.39
C TYR A 532 15.50 -5.40 -7.35
N VAL A 533 15.87 -5.38 -6.07
CA VAL A 533 14.88 -5.23 -4.98
C VAL A 533 15.47 -4.45 -3.81
N ALA A 534 14.69 -3.48 -3.33
CA ALA A 534 15.01 -2.69 -2.15
C ALA A 534 14.23 -3.19 -0.92
N VAL A 535 14.80 -3.04 0.26
CA VAL A 535 14.37 -3.71 1.49
C VAL A 535 14.19 -2.67 2.60
N GLY A 536 13.08 -2.76 3.34
CA GLY A 536 12.68 -1.72 4.29
C GLY A 536 11.51 -2.14 5.17
N GLN A 537 10.78 -1.17 5.72
CA GLN A 537 9.62 -1.43 6.60
C GLN A 537 8.53 -0.38 6.41
N ASP A 538 7.40 -0.62 7.08
CA ASP A 538 6.36 0.37 7.34
C ASP A 538 7.00 1.65 7.95
N PRO A 539 6.75 2.84 7.36
CA PRO A 539 7.18 4.13 7.90
C PRO A 539 6.90 4.36 9.40
N GLU A 540 5.86 3.74 9.98
CA GLU A 540 5.60 3.86 11.43
C GLU A 540 6.68 3.21 12.32
N HIS A 541 7.55 2.37 11.77
CA HIS A 541 8.74 1.86 12.46
C HIS A 541 9.98 2.74 12.30
N GLY A 542 9.88 3.86 11.56
CA GLY A 542 10.95 4.85 11.42
C GLY A 542 12.17 4.37 10.64
N GLU A 543 13.23 5.16 10.73
CA GLU A 543 14.51 4.97 10.05
C GLU A 543 15.31 3.77 10.59
N GLY A 544 16.32 3.35 9.82
CA GLY A 544 17.23 2.27 10.17
C GLY A 544 17.89 1.67 8.92
N GLU A 545 18.79 0.71 9.13
CA GLU A 545 19.47 -0.04 8.07
C GLU A 545 18.47 -0.61 7.05
N GLY A 546 18.72 -0.38 5.77
CA GLY A 546 18.04 -1.02 4.64
C GLY A 546 19.03 -1.76 3.74
N HIS A 547 18.50 -2.37 2.69
CA HIS A 547 19.33 -3.11 1.73
C HIS A 547 18.82 -2.92 0.31
N PHE A 548 19.73 -3.00 -0.65
CA PHE A 548 19.40 -3.05 -2.08
C PHE A 548 20.22 -4.15 -2.76
N TRP A 549 19.56 -4.98 -3.56
CA TRP A 549 20.12 -6.23 -4.10
C TRP A 549 20.00 -6.30 -5.62
N CYS A 550 21.01 -6.87 -6.27
CA CYS A 550 20.93 -7.40 -7.63
C CYS A 550 21.05 -8.93 -7.62
N ILE A 551 20.09 -9.60 -8.26
CA ILE A 551 19.85 -11.04 -8.15
C ILE A 551 19.81 -11.69 -9.54
N ASP A 552 20.48 -12.83 -9.69
CA ASP A 552 20.41 -13.75 -10.83
C ASP A 552 19.16 -14.68 -10.74
N PRO A 553 18.11 -14.46 -11.55
CA PRO A 553 16.86 -15.23 -11.47
C PRO A 553 16.94 -16.60 -12.17
N THR A 554 18.11 -17.02 -12.67
CA THR A 554 18.27 -18.30 -13.37
C THR A 554 18.52 -19.49 -12.43
N LYS A 555 18.92 -19.23 -11.18
CA LYS A 555 19.13 -20.26 -10.14
C LYS A 555 17.81 -20.80 -9.59
N ARG A 556 17.86 -21.90 -8.82
CA ARG A 556 16.68 -22.61 -8.30
C ARG A 556 16.84 -23.00 -6.83
N GLY A 557 15.73 -23.14 -6.11
CA GLY A 557 15.71 -23.49 -4.68
C GLY A 557 16.03 -22.31 -3.74
N ASN A 558 16.70 -22.58 -2.61
CA ASN A 558 17.19 -21.50 -1.73
C ASN A 558 18.43 -20.86 -2.38
N VAL A 559 18.28 -19.62 -2.85
CA VAL A 559 19.31 -18.85 -3.55
C VAL A 559 19.77 -17.62 -2.76
N SER A 560 19.41 -17.55 -1.48
CA SER A 560 19.85 -16.51 -0.54
C SER A 560 21.39 -16.38 -0.51
N PRO A 561 21.97 -15.23 -0.13
CA PRO A 561 23.43 -15.04 -0.04
C PRO A 561 24.11 -16.03 0.90
N GLN A 562 23.44 -16.30 2.03
CA GLN A 562 23.87 -17.22 3.07
C GLN A 562 22.73 -18.18 3.45
N LEU A 563 23.09 -19.32 4.01
CA LEU A 563 22.21 -20.28 4.65
C LEU A 563 22.29 -20.12 6.18
N ALA A 564 21.15 -20.24 6.86
CA ALA A 564 21.12 -20.38 8.30
C ALA A 564 21.34 -21.85 8.65
N MET A 565 22.39 -22.14 9.43
CA MET A 565 22.82 -23.51 9.72
C MET A 565 22.98 -23.72 11.23
N LYS A 566 22.81 -24.95 11.71
CA LYS A 566 23.16 -25.36 13.07
C LYS A 566 24.37 -26.29 13.04
N VAL A 567 25.28 -26.11 13.99
CA VAL A 567 26.46 -26.99 14.15
C VAL A 567 26.06 -28.25 14.91
N GLU A 568 26.21 -29.41 14.29
CA GLU A 568 25.89 -30.71 14.90
C GLU A 568 27.06 -31.69 14.73
N GLY A 569 27.84 -31.86 15.80
CA GLY A 569 29.07 -32.66 15.78
C GLY A 569 30.14 -32.04 14.87
N GLU A 570 30.57 -32.79 13.85
CA GLU A 570 31.49 -32.30 12.79
C GLU A 570 30.72 -31.73 11.58
N GLY A 571 29.38 -31.81 11.57
CA GLY A 571 28.51 -31.41 10.47
C GLY A 571 27.78 -30.09 10.68
N ARG A 572 27.08 -29.66 9.63
CA ARG A 572 26.17 -28.51 9.63
C ARG A 572 24.85 -28.91 8.97
N VAL A 573 23.72 -28.50 9.55
CA VAL A 573 22.36 -28.78 9.02
C VAL A 573 21.64 -27.45 8.83
N GLU A 574 20.96 -27.25 7.69
CA GLU A 574 20.15 -26.06 7.44
C GLU A 574 18.96 -26.03 8.42
N ILE A 575 18.73 -24.89 9.07
CA ILE A 575 17.62 -24.72 10.00
C ILE A 575 16.39 -24.12 9.30
N PRO A 576 15.16 -24.45 9.76
CA PRO A 576 13.95 -23.81 9.25
C PRO A 576 14.02 -22.28 9.37
N HIS A 577 13.37 -21.59 8.44
CA HIS A 577 13.21 -20.14 8.53
C HIS A 577 12.44 -19.76 9.82
N LYS A 578 12.86 -18.66 10.46
CA LYS A 578 12.32 -18.14 11.71
C LYS A 578 11.98 -16.66 11.53
N ARG A 579 10.73 -16.30 11.87
CA ARG A 579 10.19 -14.93 11.88
C ARG A 579 11.16 -13.87 12.42
N ILE A 580 11.59 -14.02 13.67
CA ILE A 580 12.23 -12.91 14.42
C ILE A 580 13.70 -12.70 14.05
N GLN A 581 14.47 -13.78 13.89
CA GLN A 581 15.91 -13.76 13.64
C GLN A 581 16.31 -15.11 13.06
N ALA A 582 17.04 -15.14 11.95
CA ALA A 582 17.34 -16.39 11.25
C ALA A 582 18.45 -17.20 11.95
N VAL A 583 19.49 -16.54 12.45
CA VAL A 583 20.62 -17.14 13.18
C VAL A 583 20.75 -16.51 14.57
N GLU A 584 20.68 -17.35 15.60
CA GLU A 584 20.88 -17.02 17.00
C GLU A 584 22.16 -17.73 17.49
N ALA A 585 23.31 -17.05 17.44
CA ALA A 585 24.62 -17.64 17.74
C ALA A 585 24.69 -18.33 19.12
N GLU A 586 23.96 -17.79 20.11
CA GLU A 586 23.77 -18.33 21.46
C GLU A 586 23.22 -19.77 21.49
N LYS A 587 22.51 -20.19 20.42
CA LYS A 587 21.94 -21.53 20.25
C LYS A 587 22.83 -22.50 19.45
N GLY A 588 24.06 -22.09 19.10
CA GLY A 588 24.96 -22.87 18.24
C GLY A 588 24.59 -22.84 16.75
N GLU A 589 23.86 -21.80 16.34
CA GLU A 589 23.51 -21.50 14.96
C GLU A 589 24.56 -20.57 14.33
N ILE A 590 24.76 -20.66 13.02
CA ILE A 590 25.74 -19.88 12.26
C ILE A 590 25.20 -19.53 10.88
N ALA A 591 25.60 -18.36 10.36
CA ALA A 591 25.48 -18.04 8.94
C ALA A 591 26.59 -18.75 8.15
N VAL A 592 26.28 -19.23 6.94
CA VAL A 592 27.25 -19.88 6.05
C VAL A 592 26.97 -19.45 4.61
N ASP A 593 28.00 -19.03 3.88
CA ASP A 593 27.86 -18.62 2.48
C ASP A 593 27.23 -19.72 1.62
N ASN A 594 26.24 -19.33 0.82
CA ASN A 594 25.49 -20.27 0.00
C ASN A 594 26.22 -20.48 -1.34
N PRO A 595 26.72 -21.68 -1.66
CA PRO A 595 27.31 -21.94 -2.98
C PRO A 595 26.27 -21.83 -4.14
N ASN A 596 24.98 -21.82 -3.82
CA ASN A 596 23.86 -21.59 -4.74
C ASN A 596 23.34 -20.13 -4.70
N SER A 597 24.03 -19.20 -4.03
CA SER A 597 23.64 -17.78 -3.94
C SER A 597 23.38 -17.17 -5.32
N ALA A 598 22.24 -16.51 -5.50
CA ALA A 598 21.91 -15.71 -6.67
C ALA A 598 22.32 -14.23 -6.54
N ALA A 599 22.86 -13.80 -5.39
CA ALA A 599 23.31 -12.42 -5.23
C ALA A 599 24.49 -12.15 -6.18
N LEU A 600 24.36 -11.12 -7.02
CA LEU A 600 25.43 -10.61 -7.88
C LEU A 600 26.18 -9.47 -7.20
N TRP A 601 25.45 -8.62 -6.48
CA TRP A 601 25.98 -7.63 -5.55
C TRP A 601 24.92 -7.24 -4.50
N HIS A 602 25.38 -6.58 -3.43
CA HIS A 602 24.59 -6.07 -2.31
C HIS A 602 25.04 -4.63 -2.03
N TYR A 603 24.08 -3.75 -1.74
CA TYR A 603 24.31 -2.44 -1.16
C TYR A 603 23.59 -2.33 0.19
N SER A 604 24.33 -1.86 1.20
CA SER A 604 23.82 -1.44 2.51
C SER A 604 24.63 -0.27 3.07
N MET A 605 25.92 -0.20 2.72
CA MET A 605 26.83 0.93 2.99
C MET A 605 27.89 0.98 1.89
N SER A 606 28.48 2.15 1.65
CA SER A 606 29.65 2.34 0.79
C SER A 606 30.42 3.58 1.23
N ASP A 607 31.67 3.41 1.68
CA ASP A 607 32.64 4.50 1.84
C ASP A 607 32.95 5.08 0.45
N ILE A 608 32.29 6.18 0.09
CA ILE A 608 32.38 6.88 -1.20
C ILE A 608 33.49 7.93 -1.14
N ASN A 609 33.76 8.48 0.05
CA ASN A 609 34.72 9.54 0.27
C ASN A 609 36.18 9.04 0.49
N GLU A 610 36.37 7.73 0.72
CA GLU A 610 37.61 7.00 1.01
C GLU A 610 38.34 7.43 2.31
N ASP A 611 37.63 7.96 3.32
CA ASP A 611 38.22 8.37 4.61
C ASP A 611 38.25 7.27 5.69
N GLY A 612 37.46 6.20 5.50
CA GLY A 612 37.43 5.02 6.36
C GLY A 612 36.47 5.07 7.54
N GLU A 613 35.66 6.13 7.67
CA GLU A 613 34.41 6.11 8.45
C GLU A 613 33.23 5.78 7.48
N ILE A 614 31.99 5.77 7.99
CA ILE A 614 30.77 5.64 7.16
C ILE A 614 29.83 6.73 7.64
N ASP A 615 29.55 7.69 6.76
CA ASP A 615 28.59 8.76 7.03
C ASP A 615 27.14 8.29 6.81
N PHE A 616 26.17 9.06 7.30
CA PHE A 616 24.74 8.76 7.13
C PHE A 616 24.37 8.67 5.64
N GLU A 617 24.89 9.60 4.85
CA GLU A 617 24.71 9.68 3.41
C GLU A 617 25.39 8.54 2.63
N GLU A 618 26.16 7.67 3.31
CA GLU A 618 26.85 6.51 2.72
C GLU A 618 26.13 5.18 3.01
N GLU A 619 25.14 5.18 3.90
CA GLU A 619 24.27 4.04 4.21
C GLU A 619 22.99 4.02 3.35
N MET A 620 22.56 2.81 2.93
CA MET A 620 21.22 2.60 2.38
C MET A 620 20.26 2.42 3.55
N HIS A 621 19.34 3.35 3.75
CA HIS A 621 18.31 3.19 4.77
C HIS A 621 17.13 2.34 4.28
N ARG A 622 16.23 1.99 5.21
CA ARG A 622 14.93 1.38 4.90
C ARG A 622 14.23 2.16 3.80
N THR A 623 13.60 1.45 2.88
CA THR A 623 12.78 2.08 1.84
C THR A 623 11.50 1.31 1.53
N ILE A 624 10.50 2.08 1.09
CA ILE A 624 9.31 1.59 0.40
C ILE A 624 9.32 1.99 -1.09
N GLY A 625 10.27 2.83 -1.50
CA GLY A 625 10.50 3.27 -2.88
C GLY A 625 11.01 2.15 -3.78
N THR A 626 10.49 2.12 -5.00
CA THR A 626 10.92 1.21 -6.07
C THR A 626 12.05 1.87 -6.87
N ALA A 627 12.99 1.08 -7.40
CA ALA A 627 14.08 1.63 -8.21
C ALA A 627 13.62 2.01 -9.63
N ALA A 628 14.29 2.98 -10.26
CA ALA A 628 14.21 3.23 -11.69
C ALA A 628 15.60 2.98 -12.32
N ILE A 629 15.65 2.23 -13.42
CA ILE A 629 16.91 1.71 -13.99
C ILE A 629 16.98 1.92 -15.50
N LYS A 630 17.94 2.72 -15.95
CA LYS A 630 18.14 3.07 -17.36
C LYS A 630 19.63 3.21 -17.68
N ASP A 631 20.06 2.74 -18.86
CA ASP A 631 21.45 2.86 -19.35
C ASP A 631 22.53 2.41 -18.33
N ASP A 632 22.27 1.30 -17.63
CA ASP A 632 23.02 0.74 -16.49
C ASP A 632 23.18 1.68 -15.27
N LEU A 633 22.40 2.76 -15.17
CA LEU A 633 22.26 3.60 -13.98
C LEU A 633 20.97 3.28 -13.22
N ILE A 634 21.09 3.11 -11.91
CA ILE A 634 19.98 2.97 -10.98
C ILE A 634 19.80 4.30 -10.23
N TYR A 635 18.55 4.72 -10.07
CA TYR A 635 18.13 5.69 -9.08
C TYR A 635 17.14 5.02 -8.11
N VAL A 636 17.39 5.15 -6.80
CA VAL A 636 16.50 4.61 -5.75
C VAL A 636 16.48 5.57 -4.56
N THR A 637 15.30 5.82 -4.01
CA THR A 637 15.08 6.62 -2.80
C THR A 637 15.08 5.74 -1.55
N ASP A 638 15.47 6.31 -0.42
CA ASP A 638 15.17 5.76 0.90
C ASP A 638 14.23 6.65 1.73
N PHE A 639 13.70 6.08 2.81
CA PHE A 639 12.75 6.75 3.69
C PHE A 639 13.37 7.94 4.43
N SER A 640 14.68 7.92 4.66
CA SER A 640 15.43 8.98 5.31
C SER A 640 15.52 10.27 4.47
N GLY A 641 15.13 10.20 3.18
CA GLY A 641 15.20 11.34 2.26
C GLY A 641 16.40 11.32 1.31
N LEU A 642 17.18 10.24 1.29
CA LEU A 642 18.32 10.12 0.39
C LEU A 642 17.90 9.58 -0.99
N LEU A 643 18.42 10.20 -2.05
CA LEU A 643 18.44 9.67 -3.40
C LEU A 643 19.81 9.05 -3.70
N HIS A 644 19.82 7.76 -4.02
CA HIS A 644 21.02 6.99 -4.33
C HIS A 644 21.16 6.75 -5.83
N CYS A 645 22.35 6.99 -6.40
CA CYS A 645 22.68 6.67 -7.79
C CYS A 645 23.75 5.56 -7.87
N LEU A 646 23.47 4.44 -8.55
CA LEU A 646 24.37 3.27 -8.62
C LEU A 646 24.58 2.72 -10.05
N ASP A 647 25.66 1.97 -10.27
CA ASP A 647 25.84 1.13 -11.48
C ASP A 647 25.07 -0.18 -11.32
N ALA A 648 24.17 -0.48 -12.26
CA ALA A 648 23.32 -1.66 -12.22
C ALA A 648 24.10 -2.99 -12.25
N ARG A 649 25.31 -2.99 -12.82
CA ARG A 649 26.17 -4.18 -12.91
C ARG A 649 27.09 -4.33 -11.70
N GLY A 650 27.25 -3.27 -10.91
CA GLY A 650 28.24 -3.17 -9.86
C GLY A 650 29.68 -3.22 -10.36
N GLU A 651 30.63 -3.37 -9.44
CA GLU A 651 32.06 -3.51 -9.75
C GLU A 651 32.66 -4.65 -8.92
N ASN A 652 33.30 -5.62 -9.59
CA ASN A 652 33.92 -6.81 -8.98
C ASN A 652 33.00 -7.66 -8.06
N GLY A 653 31.68 -7.61 -8.26
CA GLY A 653 30.69 -8.30 -7.42
C GLY A 653 30.23 -7.52 -6.19
N GLN A 654 30.56 -6.24 -6.12
CA GLN A 654 30.09 -5.28 -5.10
C GLN A 654 29.22 -4.22 -5.76
N ALA A 655 28.36 -3.57 -4.97
CA ALA A 655 27.65 -2.40 -5.45
C ALA A 655 28.64 -1.28 -5.75
N LYS A 656 28.30 -0.43 -6.73
CA LYS A 656 29.06 0.76 -7.06
C LYS A 656 28.13 1.96 -6.98
N VAL A 657 28.30 2.76 -5.94
CA VAL A 657 27.58 4.03 -5.79
C VAL A 657 28.35 5.10 -6.58
N TYR A 658 27.61 5.96 -7.28
CA TYR A 658 28.15 7.12 -7.97
C TYR A 658 28.02 8.39 -7.15
N PHE A 659 26.87 8.57 -6.51
CA PHE A 659 26.60 9.61 -5.52
C PHE A 659 25.36 9.26 -4.70
N THR A 660 25.22 9.96 -3.58
CA THR A 660 23.99 10.10 -2.81
C THR A 660 23.64 11.58 -2.67
N TYR A 661 22.37 11.91 -2.50
CA TYR A 661 21.88 13.28 -2.33
C TYR A 661 20.80 13.31 -1.25
N ASP A 662 20.95 14.20 -0.26
CA ASP A 662 19.97 14.42 0.80
C ASP A 662 18.92 15.46 0.35
N MET A 663 17.67 15.02 0.19
CA MET A 663 16.54 15.88 -0.16
C MET A 663 16.00 16.66 1.06
N LEU A 664 16.57 16.48 2.25
CA LEU A 664 16.23 17.15 3.51
C LEU A 664 14.79 16.88 4.02
N ALA A 665 14.04 16.00 3.36
CA ALA A 665 12.69 15.56 3.69
C ALA A 665 12.49 14.07 3.35
N GLN A 666 11.65 13.38 4.14
CA GLN A 666 11.40 11.95 3.95
C GLN A 666 10.74 11.66 2.59
N SER A 667 11.18 10.61 1.90
CA SER A 667 10.65 10.20 0.60
C SER A 667 9.99 8.84 0.65
N TRP A 668 8.73 8.79 0.19
CA TRP A 668 7.91 7.57 0.11
C TRP A 668 7.69 7.16 -1.35
N GLY A 669 7.84 8.11 -2.28
CA GLY A 669 7.75 7.91 -3.72
C GLY A 669 8.99 7.22 -4.29
N SER A 670 8.86 6.76 -5.52
CA SER A 670 9.93 6.17 -6.32
C SER A 670 10.41 7.17 -7.39
N PRO A 671 11.66 7.09 -7.87
CA PRO A 671 12.10 7.96 -8.96
C PRO A 671 11.36 7.71 -10.29
N LEU A 672 11.31 8.75 -11.13
CA LEU A 672 10.92 8.70 -12.52
C LEU A 672 12.12 9.09 -13.39
N ILE A 673 12.47 8.30 -14.41
CA ILE A 673 13.50 8.68 -15.39
C ILE A 673 12.84 8.88 -16.76
N ALA A 674 12.69 10.14 -17.18
CA ALA A 674 12.01 10.52 -18.42
C ALA A 674 12.71 11.71 -19.09
N ASP A 675 12.67 11.78 -20.43
CA ASP A 675 13.25 12.87 -21.26
C ASP A 675 14.65 13.38 -20.85
N GLY A 676 15.53 12.48 -20.39
CA GLY A 676 16.89 12.84 -19.96
C GLY A 676 17.00 13.44 -18.56
N HIS A 677 15.96 13.35 -17.73
CA HIS A 677 15.93 13.85 -16.36
C HIS A 677 15.50 12.75 -15.37
N VAL A 678 15.73 12.99 -14.08
CA VAL A 678 15.23 12.19 -12.97
C VAL A 678 14.36 13.08 -12.09
N TYR A 679 13.16 12.61 -11.74
CA TYR A 679 12.20 13.33 -10.90
C TYR A 679 11.90 12.51 -9.65
N VAL A 680 11.97 13.15 -8.49
CA VAL A 680 11.74 12.52 -7.17
C VAL A 680 10.93 13.48 -6.31
N GLY A 681 9.93 12.99 -5.58
CA GLY A 681 9.09 13.80 -4.69
C GLY A 681 9.19 13.38 -3.22
N ASP A 682 8.99 14.33 -2.31
CA ASP A 682 9.15 14.16 -0.86
C ASP A 682 7.90 14.57 -0.03
N GLU A 683 8.00 14.45 1.30
CA GLU A 683 6.93 14.81 2.24
C GLU A 683 6.70 16.33 2.41
N ASP A 684 7.70 17.20 2.24
CA ASP A 684 7.49 18.65 2.29
C ASP A 684 6.77 19.17 1.02
N GLY A 685 6.77 18.34 -0.02
CA GLY A 685 6.04 18.52 -1.27
C GLY A 685 6.89 19.12 -2.37
N ASP A 686 8.20 19.07 -2.24
CA ASP A 686 9.13 19.44 -3.30
C ASP A 686 9.31 18.27 -4.29
N VAL A 687 9.71 18.62 -5.52
CA VAL A 687 10.07 17.67 -6.56
C VAL A 687 11.46 18.02 -7.04
N ALA A 688 12.45 17.25 -6.62
CA ALA A 688 13.83 17.40 -7.06
C ALA A 688 13.99 16.88 -8.49
N VAL A 689 14.55 17.72 -9.36
CA VAL A 689 14.74 17.42 -10.79
C VAL A 689 16.22 17.39 -11.12
N PHE A 690 16.76 16.22 -11.44
CA PHE A 690 18.17 16.05 -11.83
C PHE A 690 18.31 15.88 -13.34
N GLN A 691 19.45 16.30 -13.90
CA GLN A 691 19.86 15.79 -15.21
C GLN A 691 20.20 14.30 -15.07
N PHE A 692 19.73 13.44 -15.98
CA PHE A 692 20.07 12.02 -15.97
C PHE A 692 21.57 11.79 -16.28
N GLY A 693 22.26 11.07 -15.39
CA GLY A 693 23.66 10.71 -15.53
C GLY A 693 24.40 10.67 -14.19
N SER A 694 25.36 9.76 -14.04
CA SER A 694 26.10 9.55 -12.79
C SER A 694 27.02 10.71 -12.38
N GLN A 695 27.26 11.67 -13.27
CA GLN A 695 28.01 12.89 -12.99
C GLN A 695 27.15 14.07 -12.48
N TYR A 696 25.83 13.91 -12.38
CA TYR A 696 24.90 14.97 -11.98
C TYR A 696 24.33 14.68 -10.59
N ASN A 697 25.15 14.97 -9.58
CA ASN A 697 24.91 14.67 -8.16
C ASN A 697 24.13 15.77 -7.41
N GLU A 698 23.65 16.79 -8.11
CA GLU A 698 22.91 17.94 -7.57
C GLU A 698 21.68 18.17 -8.45
N PRO A 699 20.52 18.55 -7.89
CA PRO A 699 19.34 18.88 -8.68
C PRO A 699 19.57 20.14 -9.52
N MET A 700 18.94 20.18 -10.69
CA MET A 700 18.82 21.36 -11.53
C MET A 700 17.79 22.35 -10.97
N ASP A 701 16.71 21.82 -10.38
CA ASP A 701 15.62 22.58 -9.75
C ASP A 701 14.91 21.73 -8.67
N GLU A 702 14.23 22.40 -7.75
CA GLU A 702 13.41 21.82 -6.67
C GLU A 702 12.04 22.52 -6.65
N ILE A 703 11.01 21.81 -7.12
CA ILE A 703 9.74 22.45 -7.49
C ILE A 703 8.65 22.12 -6.47
N ASN A 704 8.30 23.11 -5.64
CA ASN A 704 7.27 22.95 -4.62
C ASN A 704 5.85 22.79 -5.20
N MET A 705 5.24 21.64 -4.94
CA MET A 705 3.88 21.27 -5.33
C MET A 705 2.81 21.71 -4.30
N GLY A 706 3.21 22.47 -3.28
CA GLY A 706 2.31 23.08 -2.29
C GLY A 706 1.72 22.13 -1.24
N SER A 707 1.96 20.83 -1.38
CA SER A 707 1.63 19.76 -0.43
C SER A 707 2.45 18.50 -0.77
N SER A 708 2.72 17.67 0.24
CA SER A 708 3.45 16.39 0.18
C SER A 708 3.19 15.56 -1.08
N VAL A 709 4.27 15.06 -1.68
CA VAL A 709 4.29 14.19 -2.87
C VAL A 709 4.68 12.77 -2.42
N TYR A 710 3.77 12.10 -1.71
CA TYR A 710 3.98 10.71 -1.28
C TYR A 710 3.85 9.69 -2.43
N SER A 711 3.23 10.08 -3.55
CA SER A 711 3.11 9.23 -4.74
C SER A 711 4.32 9.40 -5.65
N THR A 712 4.49 8.46 -6.58
CA THR A 712 5.53 8.55 -7.61
C THR A 712 5.07 9.38 -8.80
N PRO A 713 5.87 10.37 -9.26
CA PRO A 713 5.72 10.96 -10.58
C PRO A 713 5.75 9.88 -11.68
N ILE A 714 4.87 10.01 -12.68
CA ILE A 714 4.91 9.20 -13.90
C ILE A 714 4.83 10.11 -15.12
N ALA A 715 5.26 9.63 -16.29
CA ALA A 715 5.09 10.36 -17.54
C ALA A 715 4.42 9.49 -18.60
N ALA A 716 3.51 10.10 -19.35
CA ALA A 716 2.78 9.49 -20.46
C ALA A 716 2.38 10.57 -21.47
N ASN A 717 2.27 10.23 -22.76
CA ASN A 717 1.67 11.08 -23.80
C ASN A 717 2.18 12.54 -23.84
N GLY A 718 3.47 12.77 -23.58
CA GLY A 718 4.10 14.11 -23.58
C GLY A 718 3.94 14.91 -22.28
N ARG A 719 3.46 14.30 -21.19
CA ARG A 719 3.15 14.97 -19.92
C ARG A 719 3.76 14.26 -18.72
N ILE A 720 4.03 15.02 -17.66
CA ILE A 720 4.31 14.50 -16.31
C ILE A 720 3.02 14.55 -15.50
N TYR A 721 2.73 13.47 -14.77
CA TYR A 721 1.62 13.37 -13.85
C TYR A 721 2.14 13.20 -12.43
N ILE A 722 1.72 14.09 -11.53
CA ILE A 722 2.15 14.09 -10.11
C ILE A 722 0.91 14.18 -9.24
N SER A 723 0.70 13.19 -8.36
CA SER A 723 -0.28 13.30 -7.29
C SER A 723 0.40 13.82 -6.02
N THR A 724 0.02 15.02 -5.59
CA THR A 724 0.19 15.41 -4.19
C THR A 724 -0.83 14.64 -3.34
N LYS A 725 -0.71 14.78 -2.02
CA LYS A 725 -1.72 14.40 -1.02
C LYS A 725 -3.17 14.65 -1.45
N ASP A 726 -3.46 15.79 -2.08
CA ASP A 726 -4.83 16.27 -2.34
C ASP A 726 -5.14 16.67 -3.80
N LYS A 727 -4.17 16.61 -4.72
CA LYS A 727 -4.35 16.99 -6.14
C LYS A 727 -3.55 16.11 -7.09
N LEU A 728 -4.11 15.85 -8.25
CA LEU A 728 -3.40 15.33 -9.42
C LEU A 728 -3.09 16.53 -10.34
N PHE A 729 -1.84 16.71 -10.71
CA PHE A 729 -1.41 17.67 -11.72
C PHE A 729 -1.02 16.95 -13.01
N ALA A 730 -1.40 17.51 -14.15
CA ALA A 730 -0.85 17.19 -15.45
C ALA A 730 0.00 18.38 -15.94
N ILE A 731 1.27 18.11 -16.20
CA ILE A 731 2.32 19.10 -16.44
C ILE A 731 2.81 18.91 -17.87
N GLU A 732 2.73 19.95 -18.69
CA GLU A 732 2.96 19.93 -20.13
C GLU A 732 3.69 21.21 -20.54
N ALA A 733 4.65 21.12 -21.45
CA ALA A 733 5.34 22.31 -21.95
C ALA A 733 4.39 23.21 -22.75
N GLU A 734 4.32 24.50 -22.40
CA GLU A 734 3.50 25.47 -23.15
C GLU A 734 4.03 25.67 -24.59
N GLU A 735 3.12 25.69 -25.58
CA GLU A 735 3.44 26.09 -26.95
C GLU A 735 3.91 27.56 -26.98
N LYS A 736 5.18 27.79 -27.37
CA LYS A 736 5.85 29.11 -27.40
C LYS A 736 5.68 29.90 -28.71
#